data_AF-A0A445J9H2-F1
#
_entry.id   AF-A0A445J9H2-F1
#
_cell.length_a   1.000
_cell.length_b   1.000
_cell.length_c   1.000
_cell.angle_alpha   90.00
_cell.angle_beta   90.00
_cell.angle_gamma   90.00
#
_symmetry.space_group_name_H-M   'P 1'
#
loop_
_entity.id
_entity.type
_entity.pdbx_description
1 polymer ?
#
loop_
_entity_poly.entity_id
_entity_poly.type
_entity_poly.pdbx_seq_one_letter_code
_entity_poly.pdbx_strand_id
1 'polypeptide(L)'
;MLSIFKQSRGSPDYPMADFDTPLHGIGKHAPPKDFVCPITSHIFDDPVTLETGQTYERKAIEEWFNRGNITCPITRQKLQNTQLPKTNYVLKRLIASWKDRNPHLVPPPCESPYEDTDEAVVIPTTLPSTSPNSVITQATVDGMMSELRCAINNLYMSEVLQESEMAVLQIDKFWRGVNVGVDIHSMLSKPAIINGFMEILFNSVEPQVLQASVFLLAEMGSRDNAVIKTLTRVDTDVECIKALFKNGLTEAVVLLYLLNPSTMSLAEMAIVESLITVFNKKEEDLVKMCLKPKTAAVLLLARIVGSSEEIIASSVVNTLFSEKTIGTIVGSLGADLAKERIAAVEILLRCMEEDGTCRNNIADKAELSPILETLIGATDGDRFKIIQFFFELVKLNRRTFIEQILHIIKEEGPFSTMHTLLIYLQTALQDQCPVMAGLLLQLDLLVEPRKMSIYREEAMDTLISCLRNTDFPVTQLAAADTIISLQGSFDFSGNPRTREVLLKRAGIEKSSRSLVQVDQINNFSPEIDITPEEEKAADDWERRIASVLVSHEFGTLFEALADGMKSRNPELRSACFILATWLIYMLTILPDTGIHVAARACLLKQFIAKLNCAKDVEDRILSMLALNSFLHFSDGFGDLTSFTKDIIKGLRELKRSCPLATKMLKVLVEENESKAEIWIHKELIKEDCSENGEVLSVICFKGKFFSGHTDGTMKVWTLKDNLFCLMQEIQEHTKAVTNLVISESDDRLYSGSLDRTARVWSIGKAAIHCVQVHDMKDQIHNLVVTNSLSCFIPQGTGVKVQSLNGESKLLNSSKYVKCLAHVHGKLYCGCHDSSVQEIHLATGTVNTIQSGYKRLLGKANPIHALQIHGELIYAAGSSLDGSAIKIWNNSNYSIVGSLQTGSDVRAMEVSSELIYLGCKGGTVEIWDKKKHKRVDTLQMGTNCRVNCMALDSNEEVLVIGTSDGQIQAWGMN
;
A
#
# COMPACT_ATOMS: atom_id res chain seq x y z
N MET A 1 -25.29 -38.88 -17.47
CA MET A 1 -26.14 -39.01 -18.68
C MET A 1 -25.27 -38.58 -19.84
N LEU A 2 -24.84 -39.46 -20.76
CA LEU A 2 -25.62 -40.22 -21.75
C LEU A 2 -26.40 -39.28 -22.69
N SER A 3 -26.36 -39.40 -24.02
CA SER A 3 -25.49 -40.23 -24.90
C SER A 3 -25.79 -39.98 -26.40
N ILE A 4 -24.74 -39.96 -27.24
CA ILE A 4 -24.61 -40.72 -28.50
C ILE A 4 -25.70 -40.53 -29.60
N PHE A 5 -25.27 -40.12 -30.80
CA PHE A 5 -25.35 -41.03 -31.96
C PHE A 5 -24.10 -40.97 -32.83
N LYS A 6 -23.67 -42.15 -33.31
CA LYS A 6 -22.35 -42.42 -33.90
C LYS A 6 -22.49 -43.57 -34.90
N GLN A 7 -21.74 -43.54 -36.00
CA GLN A 7 -21.36 -44.73 -36.82
C GLN A 7 -22.52 -45.45 -37.56
N SER A 8 -22.34 -46.23 -38.64
CA SER A 8 -21.18 -46.72 -39.44
C SER A 8 -21.71 -47.25 -40.80
N ARG A 9 -21.02 -47.99 -41.71
CA ARG A 9 -19.71 -48.67 -41.78
C ARG A 9 -19.38 -49.03 -43.24
N GLY A 10 -18.12 -49.41 -43.55
CA GLY A 10 -17.77 -49.98 -44.86
C GLY A 10 -16.27 -50.22 -45.12
N SER A 11 -15.57 -50.94 -44.22
CA SER A 11 -14.26 -51.57 -44.52
C SER A 11 -14.47 -53.03 -45.00
N PRO A 12 -13.46 -53.72 -45.57
CA PRO A 12 -12.33 -54.33 -44.82
C PRO A 12 -10.92 -54.04 -45.44
N ASP A 13 -9.85 -53.78 -44.67
CA ASP A 13 -8.89 -54.73 -44.02
C ASP A 13 -7.83 -55.28 -45.02
N TYR A 14 -6.52 -55.48 -44.75
CA TYR A 14 -5.57 -55.32 -43.61
C TYR A 14 -4.14 -55.67 -44.17
N PRO A 15 -3.03 -55.80 -43.40
CA PRO A 15 -2.51 -55.15 -42.18
C PRO A 15 -1.04 -54.61 -42.42
N MET A 16 -0.09 -54.37 -41.50
CA MET A 16 0.07 -54.48 -40.02
C MET A 16 0.91 -53.29 -39.47
N ALA A 17 0.74 -52.99 -38.17
CA ALA A 17 1.73 -52.72 -37.10
C ALA A 17 2.88 -51.68 -37.23
N ASP A 18 3.38 -51.09 -36.13
CA ASP A 18 2.77 -50.54 -34.88
C ASP A 18 3.89 -49.94 -33.98
N PHE A 19 3.56 -48.93 -33.14
CA PHE A 19 4.30 -48.38 -31.96
C PHE A 19 5.82 -48.05 -32.08
N ASP A 20 6.36 -46.91 -31.57
CA ASP A 20 6.43 -46.60 -30.13
C ASP A 20 6.90 -45.15 -29.79
N THR A 21 6.97 -44.84 -28.49
CA THR A 21 7.27 -43.54 -27.82
C THR A 21 8.68 -42.94 -28.02
N PRO A 22 8.86 -41.62 -27.75
CA PRO A 22 10.15 -40.95 -27.88
C PRO A 22 11.07 -41.15 -26.68
N LEU A 23 12.21 -41.81 -26.90
CA LEU A 23 13.36 -41.85 -25.98
C LEU A 23 14.66 -41.50 -26.73
N HIS A 24 15.58 -40.88 -25.99
CA HIS A 24 16.85 -40.28 -26.40
C HIS A 24 17.49 -40.68 -27.75
N GLY A 25 17.81 -39.65 -28.54
CA GLY A 25 19.18 -39.39 -28.98
C GLY A 25 19.80 -40.34 -30.01
N ILE A 26 19.60 -40.04 -31.30
CA ILE A 26 20.57 -40.08 -32.41
C ILE A 26 19.88 -39.34 -33.56
N GLY A 27 20.39 -38.16 -33.93
CA GLY A 27 19.70 -37.26 -34.87
C GLY A 27 20.47 -36.01 -35.28
N LYS A 28 21.76 -35.96 -34.99
CA LYS A 28 22.72 -35.12 -35.72
C LYS A 28 23.31 -35.99 -36.84
N HIS A 29 23.87 -35.38 -37.89
CA HIS A 29 24.59 -36.01 -39.03
C HIS A 29 23.87 -36.19 -40.38
N ALA A 30 22.67 -35.62 -40.61
CA ALA A 30 22.14 -35.46 -41.97
C ALA A 30 22.43 -34.03 -42.50
N PRO A 31 22.81 -33.84 -43.78
CA PRO A 31 22.95 -32.51 -44.36
C PRO A 31 21.58 -31.81 -44.50
N PRO A 32 21.52 -30.46 -44.41
CA PRO A 32 20.34 -29.68 -44.76
C PRO A 32 19.84 -30.02 -46.17
N LYS A 33 18.51 -30.08 -46.35
CA LYS A 33 17.90 -30.45 -47.65
C LYS A 33 18.31 -29.50 -48.78
N ASP A 34 18.50 -28.22 -48.45
CA ASP A 34 18.89 -27.18 -49.41
C ASP A 34 20.34 -27.30 -49.90
N PHE A 35 21.15 -28.15 -49.26
CA PHE A 35 22.52 -28.46 -49.68
C PHE A 35 22.59 -29.69 -50.61
N VAL A 36 21.45 -30.36 -50.87
CA VAL A 36 21.39 -31.61 -51.62
C VAL A 36 20.74 -31.37 -53.00
N CYS A 37 21.39 -31.83 -54.06
CA CYS A 37 20.87 -31.74 -55.42
C CYS A 37 19.64 -32.64 -55.60
N PRO A 38 18.49 -32.09 -56.06
CA PRO A 38 17.28 -32.88 -56.28
C PRO A 38 17.36 -33.97 -57.37
N ILE A 39 18.37 -33.91 -58.25
CA ILE A 39 18.59 -34.94 -59.28
C ILE A 39 19.52 -36.06 -58.77
N THR A 40 20.67 -35.70 -58.18
CA THR A 40 21.68 -36.67 -57.76
C THR A 40 21.48 -37.19 -56.35
N SER A 41 20.66 -36.51 -55.53
CA SER A 41 20.49 -36.79 -54.09
C SER A 41 21.79 -36.73 -53.28
N HIS A 42 22.83 -36.08 -53.81
CA HIS A 42 24.10 -35.83 -53.15
C HIS A 42 24.26 -34.34 -52.81
N ILE A 43 25.15 -34.03 -51.86
CA ILE A 43 25.51 -32.64 -51.54
C ILE A 43 26.09 -31.97 -52.80
N PHE A 44 25.74 -30.73 -53.08
CA PHE A 44 26.29 -30.01 -54.24
C PHE A 44 27.81 -29.82 -54.09
N ASP A 45 28.54 -30.09 -55.18
CA ASP A 45 29.95 -29.72 -55.33
C ASP A 45 30.10 -28.56 -56.34
N ASP A 46 29.21 -28.46 -57.33
CA ASP A 46 29.10 -27.30 -58.22
C ASP A 46 27.62 -26.92 -58.47
N PRO A 47 26.96 -26.26 -57.51
CA PRO A 47 25.55 -25.90 -57.62
C PRO A 47 25.30 -24.84 -58.71
N VAL A 48 24.23 -24.98 -59.49
CA VAL A 48 23.79 -24.06 -60.55
C VAL A 48 22.31 -23.79 -60.41
N THR A 49 21.94 -22.52 -60.20
CA THR A 49 20.53 -22.09 -60.06
C THR A 49 19.99 -21.63 -61.41
N LEU A 50 18.89 -22.25 -61.87
CA LEU A 50 18.20 -21.87 -63.11
C LEU A 50 17.30 -20.64 -62.92
N GLU A 51 16.85 -20.03 -64.03
CA GLU A 51 15.88 -18.92 -64.08
C GLU A 51 14.62 -19.16 -63.20
N THR A 52 14.26 -20.44 -63.00
CA THR A 52 13.13 -20.89 -62.17
C THR A 52 13.37 -20.87 -60.66
N GLY A 53 14.55 -20.44 -60.20
CA GLY A 53 14.95 -20.42 -58.78
C GLY A 53 15.37 -21.78 -58.19
N GLN A 54 15.31 -22.86 -58.96
CA GLN A 54 15.75 -24.20 -58.54
C GLN A 54 17.24 -24.44 -58.82
N THR A 55 17.93 -25.08 -57.88
CA THR A 55 19.37 -25.34 -57.94
C THR A 55 19.68 -26.81 -58.19
N TYR A 56 20.62 -27.08 -59.09
CA TYR A 56 21.03 -28.41 -59.53
C TYR A 56 22.55 -28.53 -59.58
N GLU A 57 23.08 -29.74 -59.42
CA GLU A 57 24.51 -30.02 -59.63
C GLU A 57 24.84 -29.85 -61.12
N ARG A 58 25.88 -29.07 -61.45
CA ARG A 58 26.22 -28.66 -62.84
C ARG A 58 26.16 -29.83 -63.81
N LYS A 59 26.87 -30.91 -63.51
CA LYS A 59 26.97 -32.10 -64.37
C LYS A 59 25.60 -32.75 -64.62
N ALA A 60 24.72 -32.76 -63.62
CA ALA A 60 23.41 -33.41 -63.71
C ALA A 60 22.43 -32.59 -64.56
N ILE A 61 22.50 -31.25 -64.49
CA ILE A 61 21.66 -30.37 -65.32
C ILE A 61 22.23 -30.20 -66.75
N GLU A 62 23.56 -30.27 -66.91
CA GLU A 62 24.23 -30.44 -68.21
C GLU A 62 23.75 -31.70 -68.93
N GLU A 63 23.74 -32.85 -68.25
CA GLU A 63 23.25 -34.10 -68.84
C GLU A 63 21.75 -34.03 -69.17
N TRP A 64 20.95 -33.36 -68.33
CA TRP A 64 19.53 -33.13 -68.59
C TRP A 64 19.28 -32.33 -69.88
N PHE A 65 20.06 -31.27 -70.13
CA PHE A 65 19.99 -30.49 -71.37
C PHE A 65 20.56 -31.23 -72.58
N ASN A 66 21.67 -31.98 -72.41
CA ASN A 66 22.27 -32.81 -73.46
C ASN A 66 21.33 -33.93 -73.95
N ARG A 67 20.40 -34.38 -73.10
CA ARG A 67 19.30 -35.30 -73.47
C ARG A 67 18.15 -34.63 -74.24
N GLY A 68 18.27 -33.34 -74.59
CA GLY A 68 17.30 -32.58 -75.40
C GLY A 68 16.17 -31.91 -74.61
N ASN A 69 16.23 -31.92 -73.28
CA ASN A 69 15.20 -31.29 -72.45
C ASN A 69 15.42 -29.77 -72.35
N ILE A 70 14.36 -29.00 -72.59
CA ILE A 70 14.36 -27.51 -72.51
C ILE A 70 13.48 -26.98 -71.36
N THR A 71 13.25 -27.83 -70.35
CA THR A 71 12.40 -27.55 -69.19
C THR A 71 13.14 -27.82 -67.89
N CYS A 72 12.81 -27.07 -66.84
CA CYS A 72 13.33 -27.31 -65.50
C CYS A 72 12.82 -28.67 -64.95
N PRO A 73 13.70 -29.56 -64.45
CA PRO A 73 13.34 -30.91 -64.00
C PRO A 73 12.19 -30.97 -62.99
N ILE A 74 12.19 -30.07 -62.00
CA ILE A 74 11.17 -30.04 -60.92
C ILE A 74 9.94 -29.23 -61.33
N THR A 75 10.12 -27.96 -61.72
CA THR A 75 8.99 -27.04 -61.95
C THR A 75 8.32 -27.24 -63.30
N ARG A 76 8.94 -28.01 -64.21
CA ARG A 76 8.50 -28.27 -65.60
C ARG A 76 8.33 -27.01 -66.47
N GLN A 77 8.75 -25.84 -65.98
CA GLN A 77 8.73 -24.60 -66.73
C GLN A 77 9.75 -24.63 -67.86
N LYS A 78 9.39 -24.08 -69.03
CA LYS A 78 10.26 -23.97 -70.20
C LYS A 78 11.25 -22.82 -70.00
N LEU A 79 12.54 -23.12 -70.17
CA LEU A 79 13.64 -22.15 -69.97
C LEU A 79 13.82 -21.28 -71.22
N GLN A 80 14.23 -20.02 -71.03
CA GLN A 80 14.44 -19.10 -72.16
C GLN A 80 15.83 -19.26 -72.78
N ASN A 81 16.83 -19.66 -71.99
CA ASN A 81 18.19 -19.94 -72.44
C ASN A 81 18.63 -21.36 -72.01
N THR A 82 19.30 -22.08 -72.92
CA THR A 82 19.90 -23.40 -72.65
C THR A 82 21.39 -23.32 -72.30
N GLN A 83 22.02 -22.13 -72.37
CA GLN A 83 23.30 -21.92 -71.72
C GLN A 83 23.12 -22.00 -70.21
N LEU A 84 23.98 -22.80 -69.57
CA LEU A 84 23.92 -22.98 -68.12
C LEU A 84 24.43 -21.74 -67.40
N PRO A 85 23.72 -21.30 -66.34
CA PRO A 85 24.24 -20.27 -65.44
C PRO A 85 25.60 -20.66 -64.84
N LYS A 86 26.34 -19.63 -64.42
CA LYS A 86 27.53 -19.80 -63.59
C LYS A 86 27.15 -20.43 -62.23
N THR A 87 28.14 -20.97 -61.55
CA THR A 87 27.96 -21.63 -60.26
C THR A 87 27.39 -20.67 -59.22
N ASN A 88 26.46 -21.17 -58.40
CA ASN A 88 25.94 -20.48 -57.23
C ASN A 88 26.99 -20.57 -56.10
N TYR A 89 27.96 -19.65 -56.15
CA TYR A 89 29.07 -19.63 -55.20
C TYR A 89 28.62 -19.34 -53.76
N VAL A 90 27.47 -18.69 -53.54
CA VAL A 90 26.87 -18.50 -52.21
C VAL A 90 26.53 -19.87 -51.60
N LEU A 91 25.80 -20.72 -52.33
CA LEU A 91 25.48 -22.08 -51.86
C LEU A 91 26.74 -22.94 -51.71
N LYS A 92 27.72 -22.78 -52.61
CA LYS A 92 29.02 -23.47 -52.54
C LYS A 92 29.83 -23.07 -51.29
N ARG A 93 29.86 -21.79 -50.91
CA ARG A 93 30.50 -21.27 -49.69
C ARG A 93 29.77 -21.73 -48.43
N LEU A 94 28.43 -21.73 -48.42
CA LEU A 94 27.64 -22.26 -47.30
C LEU A 94 27.89 -23.76 -47.09
N ILE A 95 27.97 -24.54 -48.17
CA ILE A 95 28.31 -25.96 -48.12
C ILE A 95 29.74 -26.18 -47.65
N ALA A 96 30.72 -25.40 -48.11
CA ALA A 96 32.10 -25.46 -47.63
C ALA A 96 32.18 -25.18 -46.11
N SER A 97 31.59 -24.08 -45.66
CA SER A 97 31.54 -23.72 -44.23
C SER A 97 30.77 -24.74 -43.36
N TRP A 98 29.84 -25.50 -43.95
CA TRP A 98 29.17 -26.61 -43.28
C TRP A 98 30.02 -27.90 -43.27
N LYS A 99 30.73 -28.20 -44.36
CA LYS A 99 31.69 -29.31 -44.46
C LYS A 99 32.83 -29.12 -43.43
N ASP A 100 33.39 -27.91 -43.31
CA ASP A 100 34.42 -27.55 -42.31
C ASP A 100 33.94 -27.72 -40.86
N ARG A 101 32.66 -27.42 -40.60
CA ARG A 101 32.02 -27.62 -39.29
C ARG A 101 31.61 -29.07 -39.02
N ASN A 102 31.65 -29.97 -40.01
CA ASN A 102 31.24 -31.37 -39.90
C ASN A 102 32.23 -32.33 -40.62
N PRO A 103 33.53 -32.33 -40.26
CA PRO A 103 34.58 -33.03 -41.01
C PRO A 103 34.46 -34.56 -41.03
N HIS A 104 33.59 -35.14 -40.20
CA HIS A 104 33.40 -36.60 -40.10
C HIS A 104 32.44 -37.19 -41.15
N LEU A 105 31.87 -36.38 -42.05
CA LEU A 105 30.82 -36.79 -42.99
C LEU A 105 31.21 -36.72 -44.48
N VAL A 106 32.49 -36.52 -44.78
CA VAL A 106 33.00 -36.36 -46.16
C VAL A 106 34.08 -37.43 -46.44
N PRO A 107 33.94 -38.27 -47.49
CA PRO A 107 35.01 -39.17 -47.92
C PRO A 107 36.16 -38.38 -48.59
N PRO A 108 37.42 -38.86 -48.52
CA PRO A 108 38.58 -38.11 -48.99
C PRO A 108 38.60 -37.96 -50.53
N PRO A 109 39.22 -36.89 -51.08
CA PRO A 109 39.31 -36.67 -52.52
C PRO A 109 40.25 -37.67 -53.21
N CYS A 110 39.95 -38.03 -54.46
CA CYS A 110 40.92 -38.67 -55.35
C CYS A 110 41.75 -37.61 -56.07
N GLU A 111 43.08 -37.71 -55.96
CA GLU A 111 44.04 -36.90 -56.72
C GLU A 111 44.16 -37.36 -58.19
N SER A 112 44.56 -36.44 -59.07
CA SER A 112 45.57 -36.59 -60.16
C SER A 112 45.48 -35.35 -61.11
N PRO A 113 46.45 -35.07 -62.01
CA PRO A 113 47.33 -33.89 -61.84
C PRO A 113 47.42 -32.99 -63.11
N TYR A 114 48.52 -32.23 -63.26
CA TYR A 114 48.93 -31.37 -64.39
C TYR A 114 48.25 -29.98 -64.48
N GLU A 115 48.91 -28.90 -64.91
CA GLU A 115 50.33 -28.48 -64.92
C GLU A 115 50.35 -26.94 -65.14
N ASP A 116 51.52 -26.30 -65.05
CA ASP A 116 51.66 -24.82 -65.08
C ASP A 116 51.23 -24.14 -66.40
N THR A 117 50.94 -22.84 -66.34
CA THR A 117 51.70 -21.80 -67.08
C THR A 117 51.30 -20.37 -66.70
N ASP A 118 52.27 -19.56 -66.26
CA ASP A 118 52.21 -18.10 -66.30
C ASP A 118 52.20 -17.62 -67.77
N GLU A 119 51.60 -16.45 -68.06
CA GLU A 119 52.30 -15.37 -68.76
C GLU A 119 51.55 -14.02 -68.71
N ALA A 120 52.30 -12.93 -68.62
CA ALA A 120 51.80 -11.55 -68.63
C ALA A 120 52.13 -10.86 -69.96
N VAL A 121 51.21 -10.03 -70.48
CA VAL A 121 51.46 -9.19 -71.67
C VAL A 121 50.92 -7.77 -71.44
N VAL A 122 51.68 -6.77 -71.91
CA VAL A 122 51.56 -5.35 -71.53
C VAL A 122 51.74 -4.42 -72.74
N ILE A 123 50.80 -3.47 -72.95
CA ILE A 123 50.92 -2.18 -73.73
C ILE A 123 50.98 -2.31 -75.29
N PRO A 124 50.61 -1.30 -76.16
CA PRO A 124 50.17 0.11 -75.95
C PRO A 124 48.90 0.65 -76.69
N THR A 125 48.39 1.79 -76.19
CA THR A 125 47.79 2.99 -76.89
C THR A 125 46.57 2.91 -77.84
N THR A 126 45.57 3.79 -77.63
CA THR A 126 45.44 5.10 -78.34
C THR A 126 44.29 5.98 -77.81
N LEU A 127 44.47 7.31 -77.89
CA LEU A 127 43.46 8.36 -77.71
C LEU A 127 43.02 8.89 -79.09
N PRO A 128 41.84 9.51 -79.21
CA PRO A 128 41.87 10.96 -79.47
C PRO A 128 40.85 11.79 -78.69
N SER A 129 41.17 13.08 -78.60
CA SER A 129 40.44 14.16 -77.93
C SER A 129 39.15 14.62 -78.65
N THR A 130 38.20 15.18 -77.90
CA THR A 130 37.71 16.58 -78.09
C THR A 130 36.77 17.04 -76.97
N SER A 131 36.66 18.35 -76.79
CA SER A 131 35.78 19.06 -75.83
C SER A 131 35.57 20.50 -76.37
N PRO A 132 34.81 21.43 -75.73
CA PRO A 132 33.97 21.31 -74.53
C PRO A 132 32.57 22.01 -74.65
N ASN A 133 31.86 22.13 -73.51
CA ASN A 133 30.84 23.16 -73.21
C ASN A 133 29.42 23.05 -73.82
N SER A 134 28.77 21.89 -73.62
CA SER A 134 27.30 21.83 -73.38
C SER A 134 26.82 20.47 -72.83
N VAL A 135 27.61 19.41 -73.06
CA VAL A 135 27.28 18.01 -72.72
C VAL A 135 27.69 17.60 -71.29
N ILE A 136 28.40 18.47 -70.57
CA ILE A 136 29.13 18.13 -69.33
C ILE A 136 28.20 17.73 -68.18
N THR A 137 26.97 18.23 -68.10
CA THR A 137 26.00 17.87 -67.05
C THR A 137 25.27 16.55 -67.29
N GLN A 138 25.15 16.10 -68.55
CA GLN A 138 24.51 14.82 -68.86
C GLN A 138 25.53 13.66 -68.76
N ALA A 139 26.73 13.87 -69.30
CA ALA A 139 27.79 12.86 -69.29
C ALA A 139 28.31 12.53 -67.87
N THR A 140 28.27 13.48 -66.93
CA THR A 140 28.58 13.19 -65.51
C THR A 140 27.51 12.36 -64.84
N VAL A 141 26.22 12.60 -65.11
CA VAL A 141 25.11 11.79 -64.58
C VAL A 141 25.13 10.38 -65.15
N ASP A 142 25.36 10.22 -66.47
CA ASP A 142 25.48 8.90 -67.10
C ASP A 142 26.71 8.13 -66.60
N GLY A 143 27.84 8.82 -66.36
CA GLY A 143 29.03 8.26 -65.73
C GLY A 143 28.77 7.76 -64.30
N MET A 144 28.15 8.60 -63.46
CA MET A 144 27.77 8.25 -62.08
C MET A 144 26.76 7.09 -62.02
N MET A 145 25.82 7.01 -62.98
CA MET A 145 24.90 5.88 -63.09
C MET A 145 25.59 4.59 -63.56
N SER A 146 26.67 4.69 -64.34
CA SER A 146 27.52 3.55 -64.70
C SER A 146 28.32 3.06 -63.49
N GLU A 147 28.92 3.96 -62.71
CA GLU A 147 29.61 3.65 -61.46
C GLU A 147 28.66 3.00 -60.44
N LEU A 148 27.45 3.53 -60.27
CA LEU A 148 26.41 2.94 -59.41
C LEU A 148 26.00 1.53 -59.89
N ARG A 149 25.88 1.29 -61.20
CA ARG A 149 25.63 -0.06 -61.76
C ARG A 149 26.78 -1.01 -61.50
N CYS A 150 28.02 -0.53 -61.55
CA CYS A 150 29.21 -1.31 -61.22
C CYS A 150 29.22 -1.71 -59.74
N ALA A 151 29.01 -0.75 -58.83
CA ALA A 151 28.88 -1.01 -57.39
C ALA A 151 27.74 -1.97 -57.08
N ILE A 152 26.56 -1.76 -57.67
CA ILE A 152 25.41 -2.67 -57.56
C ILE A 152 25.79 -4.09 -58.00
N ASN A 153 26.45 -4.28 -59.15
CA ASN A 153 26.87 -5.62 -59.57
C ASN A 153 27.87 -6.23 -58.58
N ASN A 154 28.89 -5.49 -58.13
CA ASN A 154 29.89 -6.00 -57.20
C ASN A 154 29.26 -6.45 -55.86
N LEU A 155 28.24 -5.76 -55.37
CA LEU A 155 27.54 -6.08 -54.12
C LEU A 155 26.92 -7.50 -54.09
N TYR A 156 26.39 -8.01 -55.21
CA TYR A 156 25.73 -9.33 -55.27
C TYR A 156 26.35 -10.33 -56.27
N MET A 157 27.48 -9.98 -56.91
CA MET A 157 28.21 -10.86 -57.85
C MET A 157 29.71 -11.00 -57.56
N SER A 158 30.31 -10.23 -56.64
CA SER A 158 31.70 -10.47 -56.25
C SER A 158 31.84 -11.63 -55.26
N GLU A 159 32.92 -12.40 -55.41
CA GLU A 159 33.32 -13.46 -54.49
C GLU A 159 34.19 -12.91 -53.33
N VAL A 160 34.70 -11.68 -53.46
CA VAL A 160 35.59 -11.02 -52.50
C VAL A 160 34.77 -10.10 -51.59
N LEU A 161 34.64 -10.45 -50.31
CA LEU A 161 33.88 -9.67 -49.32
C LEU A 161 34.27 -8.18 -49.35
N GLN A 162 35.57 -7.87 -49.40
CA GLN A 162 36.10 -6.51 -49.41
C GLN A 162 35.65 -5.67 -50.63
N GLU A 163 35.41 -6.29 -51.79
CA GLU A 163 34.86 -5.58 -52.95
C GLU A 163 33.39 -5.23 -52.76
N SER A 164 32.61 -6.15 -52.17
CA SER A 164 31.21 -5.93 -51.84
C SER A 164 31.03 -4.94 -50.69
N GLU A 165 31.92 -4.94 -49.69
CA GLU A 165 31.99 -3.94 -48.62
C GLU A 165 32.28 -2.53 -49.17
N MET A 166 33.27 -2.42 -50.07
CA MET A 166 33.56 -1.16 -50.78
C MET A 166 32.40 -0.71 -51.68
N ALA A 167 31.66 -1.64 -52.28
CA ALA A 167 30.47 -1.33 -53.05
C ALA A 167 29.34 -0.74 -52.20
N VAL A 168 29.11 -1.23 -50.96
CA VAL A 168 28.16 -0.62 -50.02
C VAL A 168 28.53 0.85 -49.75
N LEU A 169 29.79 1.13 -49.44
CA LEU A 169 30.26 2.49 -49.15
C LEU A 169 30.13 3.43 -50.36
N GLN A 170 30.33 2.91 -51.57
CA GLN A 170 30.06 3.65 -52.81
C GLN A 170 28.55 3.96 -52.97
N ILE A 171 27.67 2.99 -52.71
CA ILE A 171 26.21 3.18 -52.79
C ILE A 171 25.71 4.18 -51.74
N ASP A 172 26.21 4.16 -50.49
CA ASP A 172 25.89 5.17 -49.47
C ASP A 172 26.34 6.57 -49.90
N LYS A 173 27.55 6.70 -50.46
CA LYS A 173 28.05 7.97 -51.00
C LYS A 173 27.17 8.49 -52.14
N PHE A 174 26.68 7.64 -53.04
CA PHE A 174 25.71 8.03 -54.07
C PHE A 174 24.37 8.44 -53.48
N TRP A 175 23.87 7.72 -52.46
CA TRP A 175 22.61 8.03 -51.78
C TRP A 175 22.64 9.38 -51.06
N ARG A 176 23.76 9.74 -50.44
CA ARG A 176 23.96 11.03 -49.75
C ARG A 176 24.31 12.19 -50.68
N GLY A 177 24.98 11.91 -51.81
CA GLY A 177 25.55 12.92 -52.70
C GLY A 177 24.62 13.44 -53.81
N VAL A 178 23.52 12.74 -54.10
CA VAL A 178 22.61 13.07 -55.21
C VAL A 178 21.17 13.12 -54.71
N ASN A 179 20.37 14.07 -55.20
CA ASN A 179 18.93 14.10 -54.93
C ASN A 179 18.28 12.88 -55.59
N VAL A 180 17.98 11.83 -54.80
CA VAL A 180 17.66 10.47 -55.28
C VAL A 180 16.45 10.48 -56.22
N GLY A 181 16.71 10.32 -57.52
CA GLY A 181 15.67 10.14 -58.53
C GLY A 181 14.95 8.79 -58.36
N VAL A 182 13.69 8.74 -58.82
CA VAL A 182 12.81 7.56 -58.72
C VAL A 182 13.48 6.30 -59.32
N ASP A 183 14.29 6.47 -60.36
CA ASP A 183 15.00 5.38 -61.05
C ASP A 183 16.02 4.66 -60.16
N ILE A 184 16.82 5.40 -59.37
CA ILE A 184 17.85 4.82 -58.47
C ILE A 184 17.17 3.96 -57.39
N HIS A 185 16.10 4.47 -56.80
CA HIS A 185 15.30 3.75 -55.82
C HIS A 185 14.70 2.47 -56.39
N SER A 186 14.16 2.51 -57.61
CA SER A 186 13.62 1.32 -58.31
C SER A 186 14.68 0.26 -58.62
N MET A 187 15.94 0.68 -58.79
CA MET A 187 17.06 -0.24 -59.02
C MET A 187 17.48 -0.94 -57.74
N LEU A 188 17.63 -0.22 -56.63
CA LEU A 188 18.14 -0.75 -55.36
C LEU A 188 17.11 -1.60 -54.59
N SER A 189 15.81 -1.32 -54.74
CA SER A 189 14.72 -2.06 -54.06
C SER A 189 14.46 -3.47 -54.62
N LYS A 190 15.33 -4.01 -55.48
CA LYS A 190 15.20 -5.36 -56.04
C LYS A 190 15.62 -6.43 -55.01
N PRO A 191 14.89 -7.55 -54.86
CA PRO A 191 15.20 -8.60 -53.88
C PRO A 191 16.65 -9.11 -53.90
N ALA A 192 17.28 -9.25 -55.08
CA ALA A 192 18.67 -9.69 -55.18
C ALA A 192 19.67 -8.71 -54.50
N ILE A 193 19.40 -7.41 -54.55
CA ILE A 193 20.25 -6.37 -53.98
C ILE A 193 20.00 -6.26 -52.47
N ILE A 194 18.74 -6.38 -52.04
CA ILE A 194 18.37 -6.47 -50.61
C ILE A 194 19.09 -7.66 -49.96
N ASN A 195 19.08 -8.83 -50.61
CA ASN A 195 19.78 -10.01 -50.14
C ASN A 195 21.32 -9.81 -50.10
N GLY A 196 21.89 -9.07 -51.06
CA GLY A 196 23.30 -8.69 -51.05
C GLY A 196 23.66 -7.82 -49.84
N PHE A 197 22.83 -6.82 -49.49
CA PHE A 197 23.02 -6.05 -48.25
C PHE A 197 22.88 -6.94 -47.00
N MET A 198 21.94 -7.89 -46.98
CA MET A 198 21.85 -8.86 -45.87
C MET A 198 23.09 -9.75 -45.77
N GLU A 199 23.67 -10.22 -46.88
CA GLU A 199 24.91 -11.00 -46.86
C GLU A 199 26.07 -10.19 -46.24
N ILE A 200 26.16 -8.89 -46.51
CA ILE A 200 27.11 -7.99 -45.84
C ILE A 200 26.83 -7.90 -44.33
N LEU A 201 25.56 -7.75 -43.92
CA LEU A 201 25.19 -7.72 -42.50
C LEU A 201 25.52 -9.03 -41.75
N PHE A 202 25.50 -10.18 -42.44
CA PHE A 202 25.86 -11.48 -41.86
C PHE A 202 27.38 -11.72 -41.76
N ASN A 203 28.19 -11.15 -42.67
CA ASN A 203 29.60 -11.53 -42.82
C ASN A 203 30.62 -10.42 -42.52
N SER A 204 30.25 -9.14 -42.63
CA SER A 204 31.16 -8.02 -42.39
C SER A 204 31.40 -7.80 -40.89
N VAL A 205 32.62 -7.40 -40.56
CA VAL A 205 33.02 -7.00 -39.20
C VAL A 205 33.30 -5.49 -39.12
N GLU A 206 33.30 -4.77 -40.26
CA GLU A 206 33.61 -3.34 -40.31
C GLU A 206 32.41 -2.48 -39.88
N PRO A 207 32.51 -1.70 -38.78
CA PRO A 207 31.38 -0.93 -38.27
C PRO A 207 30.81 0.08 -39.27
N GLN A 208 31.66 0.68 -40.11
CA GLN A 208 31.24 1.65 -41.13
C GLN A 208 30.39 1.00 -42.23
N VAL A 209 30.75 -0.21 -42.65
CA VAL A 209 30.04 -0.94 -43.70
C VAL A 209 28.71 -1.48 -43.17
N LEU A 210 28.68 -2.00 -41.94
CA LEU A 210 27.45 -2.42 -41.26
C LEU A 210 26.49 -1.24 -41.05
N GLN A 211 27.00 -0.08 -40.60
CA GLN A 211 26.22 1.15 -40.44
C GLN A 211 25.64 1.64 -41.77
N ALA A 212 26.45 1.66 -42.84
CA ALA A 212 25.99 2.06 -44.18
C ALA A 212 24.95 1.08 -44.75
N SER A 213 25.13 -0.23 -44.55
CA SER A 213 24.17 -1.27 -44.99
C SER A 213 22.82 -1.12 -44.30
N VAL A 214 22.81 -0.98 -42.97
CA VAL A 214 21.60 -0.73 -42.18
C VAL A 214 20.93 0.59 -42.58
N PHE A 215 21.72 1.65 -42.79
CA PHE A 215 21.22 2.96 -43.22
C PHE A 215 20.48 2.86 -44.55
N LEU A 216 21.09 2.25 -45.56
CA LEU A 216 20.49 2.08 -46.89
C LEU A 216 19.22 1.23 -46.82
N LEU A 217 19.24 0.10 -46.10
CA LEU A 217 18.06 -0.75 -45.92
C LEU A 217 16.90 -0.03 -45.21
N ALA A 218 17.19 0.79 -44.20
CA ALA A 218 16.16 1.59 -43.51
C ALA A 218 15.61 2.72 -44.40
N GLU A 219 16.46 3.42 -45.14
CA GLU A 219 16.05 4.46 -46.09
C GLU A 219 15.15 3.89 -47.19
N MET A 220 15.55 2.78 -47.82
CA MET A 220 14.75 2.08 -48.84
C MET A 220 13.45 1.53 -48.24
N GLY A 221 13.52 0.86 -47.07
CA GLY A 221 12.36 0.30 -46.39
C GLY A 221 11.33 1.35 -45.95
N SER A 222 11.76 2.58 -45.65
CA SER A 222 10.85 3.69 -45.34
C SER A 222 10.05 4.20 -46.54
N ARG A 223 10.55 3.97 -47.76
CA ARG A 223 9.97 4.43 -49.04
C ARG A 223 9.25 3.33 -49.80
N ASP A 224 9.68 2.08 -49.66
CA ASP A 224 9.08 0.90 -50.29
C ASP A 224 8.84 -0.26 -49.31
N ASN A 225 7.56 -0.51 -49.04
CA ASN A 225 7.12 -1.62 -48.18
C ASN A 225 7.41 -3.01 -48.82
N ALA A 226 7.74 -3.11 -50.11
CA ALA A 226 8.24 -4.34 -50.72
C ALA A 226 9.62 -4.75 -50.17
N VAL A 227 10.45 -3.80 -49.75
CA VAL A 227 11.75 -4.05 -49.11
C VAL A 227 11.51 -4.71 -47.74
N ILE A 228 10.64 -4.11 -46.92
CA ILE A 228 10.24 -4.66 -45.61
C ILE A 228 9.62 -6.05 -45.74
N LYS A 229 8.74 -6.27 -46.72
CA LYS A 229 8.18 -7.60 -47.05
C LYS A 229 9.20 -8.61 -47.55
N THR A 230 10.35 -8.18 -48.06
CA THR A 230 11.44 -9.07 -48.48
C THR A 230 12.26 -9.49 -47.26
N LEU A 231 12.64 -8.55 -46.40
CA LEU A 231 13.37 -8.80 -45.16
C LEU A 231 12.57 -9.63 -44.14
N THR A 232 11.25 -9.44 -44.06
CA THR A 232 10.36 -10.19 -43.15
C THR A 232 9.96 -11.58 -43.66
N ARG A 233 10.43 -12.01 -44.84
CA ARG A 233 10.17 -13.38 -45.35
C ARG A 233 11.08 -14.44 -44.74
N VAL A 234 12.19 -14.04 -44.15
CA VAL A 234 13.23 -14.94 -43.66
C VAL A 234 13.52 -14.58 -42.21
N ASP A 235 13.12 -15.44 -41.27
CA ASP A 235 13.24 -15.14 -39.85
C ASP A 235 14.69 -14.88 -39.41
N THR A 236 15.68 -15.51 -40.07
CA THR A 236 17.11 -15.29 -39.79
C THR A 236 17.56 -13.85 -40.05
N ASP A 237 16.91 -13.13 -40.97
CA ASP A 237 17.30 -11.77 -41.34
C ASP A 237 16.89 -10.80 -40.22
N VAL A 238 15.70 -11.00 -39.65
CA VAL A 238 15.22 -10.24 -38.48
C VAL A 238 16.09 -10.54 -37.25
N GLU A 239 16.44 -11.81 -37.01
CA GLU A 239 17.34 -12.18 -35.91
C GLU A 239 18.78 -11.66 -36.09
N CYS A 240 19.29 -11.58 -37.32
CA CYS A 240 20.56 -10.93 -37.62
C CYS A 240 20.55 -9.45 -37.22
N ILE A 241 19.51 -8.72 -37.61
CA ILE A 241 19.38 -7.29 -37.32
C ILE A 241 19.21 -7.05 -35.80
N LYS A 242 18.49 -7.93 -35.09
CA LYS A 242 18.46 -7.92 -33.61
C LYS A 242 19.83 -8.19 -32.99
N ALA A 243 20.59 -9.15 -33.50
CA ALA A 243 21.93 -9.46 -33.00
C ALA A 243 22.90 -8.28 -33.20
N LEU A 244 22.85 -7.62 -34.36
CA LEU A 244 23.63 -6.41 -34.63
C LEU A 244 23.25 -5.26 -33.68
N PHE A 245 21.96 -5.08 -33.38
CA PHE A 245 21.50 -4.10 -32.40
C PHE A 245 22.01 -4.41 -30.98
N LYS A 246 21.90 -5.67 -30.53
CA LYS A 246 22.46 -6.15 -29.24
C LYS A 246 23.98 -5.95 -29.15
N ASN A 247 24.69 -6.02 -30.28
CA ASN A 247 26.13 -5.78 -30.37
C ASN A 247 26.50 -4.28 -30.43
N GLY A 248 25.54 -3.36 -30.27
CA GLY A 248 25.77 -1.92 -30.13
C GLY A 248 25.64 -1.09 -31.42
N LEU A 249 25.22 -1.68 -32.54
CA LEU A 249 24.95 -0.95 -33.79
C LEU A 249 23.62 -0.18 -33.66
N THR A 250 23.70 1.05 -33.18
CA THR A 250 22.52 1.84 -32.76
C THR A 250 21.55 2.18 -33.88
N GLU A 251 22.01 2.23 -35.13
CA GLU A 251 21.22 2.52 -36.33
C GLU A 251 20.25 1.38 -36.65
N ALA A 252 20.55 0.14 -36.21
CA ALA A 252 19.70 -1.03 -36.44
C ALA A 252 18.31 -0.88 -35.79
N VAL A 253 18.17 -0.02 -34.79
CA VAL A 253 16.87 0.29 -34.16
C VAL A 253 15.85 0.85 -35.14
N VAL A 254 16.28 1.64 -36.14
CA VAL A 254 15.39 2.22 -37.15
C VAL A 254 14.87 1.12 -38.08
N LEU A 255 15.74 0.18 -38.47
CA LEU A 255 15.35 -0.95 -39.30
C LEU A 255 14.47 -1.94 -38.52
N LEU A 256 14.77 -2.22 -37.25
CA LEU A 256 13.92 -3.02 -36.36
C LEU A 256 12.51 -2.42 -36.20
N TYR A 257 12.41 -1.10 -36.07
CA TYR A 257 11.12 -0.40 -36.04
C TYR A 257 10.32 -0.60 -37.33
N LEU A 258 10.97 -0.45 -38.49
CA LEU A 258 10.31 -0.65 -39.81
C LEU A 258 9.91 -2.12 -40.06
N LEU A 259 10.69 -3.08 -39.58
CA LEU A 259 10.39 -4.52 -39.67
C LEU A 259 9.21 -4.96 -38.79
N ASN A 260 8.86 -4.16 -37.77
CA ASN A 260 7.70 -4.36 -36.90
C ASN A 260 7.57 -5.78 -36.29
N PRO A 261 8.64 -6.37 -35.71
CA PRO A 261 8.63 -7.75 -35.17
C PRO A 261 7.64 -7.92 -34.00
N SER A 262 7.39 -9.15 -33.55
CA SER A 262 6.46 -9.43 -32.44
C SER A 262 6.99 -8.87 -31.10
N THR A 263 6.08 -8.41 -30.25
CA THR A 263 6.37 -7.85 -28.91
C THR A 263 7.17 -8.80 -28.05
N MET A 264 6.78 -10.09 -28.01
CA MET A 264 7.50 -11.14 -27.26
C MET A 264 8.97 -11.28 -27.66
N SER A 265 9.31 -10.96 -28.92
CA SER A 265 10.67 -11.05 -29.44
C SER A 265 11.46 -9.73 -29.38
N LEU A 266 10.80 -8.65 -28.91
CA LEU A 266 11.40 -7.36 -28.55
C LEU A 266 11.59 -7.22 -27.03
N ALA A 267 10.78 -7.92 -26.24
CA ALA A 267 10.79 -7.96 -24.78
C ALA A 267 12.02 -8.66 -24.15
N GLU A 268 13.01 -9.06 -24.96
CA GLU A 268 14.26 -9.62 -24.43
C GLU A 268 15.07 -8.51 -23.74
N MET A 269 15.49 -8.74 -22.48
CA MET A 269 16.19 -7.72 -21.68
C MET A 269 17.44 -7.14 -22.38
N ALA A 270 18.18 -7.94 -23.14
CA ALA A 270 19.33 -7.47 -23.92
C ALA A 270 18.95 -6.42 -25.00
N ILE A 271 17.75 -6.49 -25.57
CA ILE A 271 17.21 -5.49 -26.49
C ILE A 271 16.81 -4.23 -25.72
N VAL A 272 16.19 -4.38 -24.55
CA VAL A 272 15.79 -3.27 -23.67
C VAL A 272 17.01 -2.49 -23.17
N GLU A 273 18.05 -3.17 -22.68
CA GLU A 273 19.34 -2.57 -22.34
C GLU A 273 19.94 -1.81 -23.54
N SER A 274 19.90 -2.40 -24.73
CA SER A 274 20.38 -1.77 -25.96
C SER A 274 19.56 -0.50 -26.32
N LEU A 275 18.24 -0.51 -26.16
CA LEU A 275 17.38 0.68 -26.30
C LEU A 275 17.77 1.78 -25.29
N ILE A 276 18.05 1.40 -24.04
CA ILE A 276 18.52 2.33 -23.01
C ILE A 276 19.89 2.93 -23.40
N THR A 277 20.79 2.18 -24.05
CA THR A 277 22.05 2.77 -24.57
C THR A 277 21.80 3.82 -25.66
N VAL A 278 20.79 3.64 -26.53
CA VAL A 278 20.44 4.60 -27.60
C VAL A 278 19.98 5.94 -27.00
N PHE A 279 19.14 5.91 -25.96
CA PHE A 279 18.72 7.14 -25.26
C PHE A 279 19.94 7.89 -24.70
N ASN A 280 20.86 7.14 -24.10
CA ASN A 280 22.02 7.67 -23.38
C ASN A 280 23.14 8.28 -24.25
N LYS A 281 23.12 8.10 -25.59
CA LYS A 281 24.03 8.76 -26.55
C LYS A 281 23.64 10.23 -26.80
N LYS A 282 24.58 11.08 -27.21
CA LYS A 282 24.25 12.45 -27.65
C LYS A 282 23.60 12.42 -29.05
N GLU A 283 22.83 13.45 -29.40
CA GLU A 283 22.25 13.54 -30.75
C GLU A 283 23.33 13.74 -31.84
N GLU A 284 24.43 14.42 -31.52
CA GLU A 284 25.57 14.65 -32.42
C GLU A 284 26.27 13.36 -32.85
N ASP A 285 26.17 12.29 -32.03
CA ASP A 285 26.80 10.98 -32.28
C ASP A 285 25.96 10.07 -33.19
N LEU A 286 24.77 10.49 -33.62
CA LEU A 286 23.80 9.65 -34.34
C LEU A 286 23.68 10.02 -35.81
N VAL A 287 23.65 9.01 -36.68
CA VAL A 287 23.42 9.21 -38.11
C VAL A 287 22.03 9.79 -38.36
N LYS A 288 21.94 10.81 -39.22
CA LYS A 288 20.67 11.33 -39.73
C LYS A 288 20.07 10.34 -40.73
N MET A 289 18.93 9.75 -40.38
CA MET A 289 18.19 8.75 -41.16
C MET A 289 16.73 9.20 -41.37
N CYS A 290 15.96 8.41 -42.12
CA CYS A 290 14.51 8.56 -42.35
C CYS A 290 13.68 8.71 -41.07
N LEU A 291 14.16 8.18 -39.95
CA LEU A 291 13.66 8.42 -38.59
C LEU A 291 14.87 8.54 -37.66
N LYS A 292 14.84 9.45 -36.67
CA LYS A 292 15.95 9.53 -35.69
C LYS A 292 16.05 8.20 -34.93
N PRO A 293 17.25 7.65 -34.68
CA PRO A 293 17.40 6.42 -33.88
C PRO A 293 16.77 6.51 -32.48
N LYS A 294 16.79 7.68 -31.84
CA LYS A 294 16.09 7.93 -30.57
C LYS A 294 14.57 7.79 -30.70
N THR A 295 13.95 8.45 -31.68
CA THR A 295 12.51 8.33 -31.96
C THR A 295 12.10 6.88 -32.20
N ALA A 296 12.86 6.13 -32.99
CA ALA A 296 12.62 4.71 -33.23
C ALA A 296 12.73 3.88 -31.92
N ALA A 297 13.71 4.19 -31.06
CA ALA A 297 13.85 3.54 -29.76
C ALA A 297 12.68 3.84 -28.81
N VAL A 298 12.19 5.09 -28.75
CA VAL A 298 11.00 5.47 -27.95
C VAL A 298 9.76 4.72 -28.44
N LEU A 299 9.52 4.68 -29.76
CA LEU A 299 8.37 4.00 -30.36
C LEU A 299 8.40 2.48 -30.13
N LEU A 300 9.58 1.85 -30.21
CA LEU A 300 9.74 0.42 -29.88
C LEU A 300 9.53 0.15 -28.39
N LEU A 301 10.08 0.98 -27.51
CA LEU A 301 9.93 0.81 -26.06
C LEU A 301 8.46 0.97 -25.62
N ALA A 302 7.76 1.98 -26.14
CA ALA A 302 6.34 2.18 -25.83
C ALA A 302 5.48 0.96 -26.25
N ARG A 303 5.85 0.27 -27.34
CA ARG A 303 5.18 -0.96 -27.77
C ARG A 303 5.49 -2.18 -26.89
N ILE A 304 6.67 -2.24 -26.27
CA ILE A 304 7.01 -3.28 -25.28
C ILE A 304 6.23 -3.03 -23.99
N VAL A 305 6.24 -1.79 -23.50
CA VAL A 305 5.57 -1.35 -22.26
C VAL A 305 4.04 -1.43 -22.39
N GLY A 306 3.47 -1.05 -23.53
CA GLY A 306 2.05 -1.16 -23.84
C GLY A 306 1.58 -2.57 -24.26
N SER A 307 2.38 -3.61 -24.01
CA SER A 307 1.98 -4.99 -24.27
C SER A 307 1.05 -5.53 -23.16
N SER A 308 0.21 -6.51 -23.48
CA SER A 308 -0.81 -7.04 -22.56
C SER A 308 -0.28 -7.96 -21.45
N GLU A 309 1.04 -8.16 -21.36
CA GLU A 309 1.65 -9.02 -20.35
C GLU A 309 2.31 -8.15 -19.27
N GLU A 310 1.54 -7.83 -18.21
CA GLU A 310 1.97 -6.95 -17.10
C GLU A 310 3.34 -7.34 -16.53
N ILE A 311 3.62 -8.63 -16.33
CA ILE A 311 4.90 -9.13 -15.82
C ILE A 311 6.09 -8.67 -16.68
N ILE A 312 5.92 -8.64 -18.00
CA ILE A 312 6.94 -8.15 -18.93
C ILE A 312 7.03 -6.63 -18.85
N ALA A 313 5.89 -5.93 -18.90
CA ALA A 313 5.85 -4.47 -18.84
C ALA A 313 6.52 -3.93 -17.56
N SER A 314 6.14 -4.43 -16.38
CA SER A 314 6.72 -4.04 -15.09
C SER A 314 8.22 -4.37 -15.03
N SER A 315 8.66 -5.53 -15.53
CA SER A 315 10.10 -5.87 -15.51
C SER A 315 10.95 -4.95 -16.40
N VAL A 316 10.40 -4.50 -17.52
CA VAL A 316 11.01 -3.50 -18.41
C VAL A 316 11.00 -2.11 -17.77
N VAL A 317 9.88 -1.65 -17.24
CA VAL A 317 9.76 -0.35 -16.55
C VAL A 317 10.72 -0.24 -15.37
N ASN A 318 10.92 -1.31 -14.61
CA ASN A 318 11.91 -1.38 -13.53
C ASN A 318 13.36 -1.07 -13.98
N THR A 319 13.72 -1.35 -15.23
CA THR A 319 15.05 -0.98 -15.77
C THR A 319 15.16 0.48 -16.24
N LEU A 320 14.04 1.19 -16.36
CA LEU A 320 14.00 2.58 -16.82
C LEU A 320 14.25 3.59 -15.69
N PHE A 321 14.17 3.19 -14.41
CA PHE A 321 14.26 4.08 -13.23
C PHE A 321 15.62 4.76 -12.97
N SER A 322 16.53 4.77 -13.95
CA SER A 322 17.67 5.68 -13.93
C SER A 322 17.22 7.10 -14.22
N GLU A 323 17.59 8.07 -13.36
CA GLU A 323 17.25 9.50 -13.53
C GLU A 323 17.65 10.05 -14.92
N LYS A 324 18.76 9.56 -15.48
CA LYS A 324 19.25 9.92 -16.82
C LYS A 324 18.36 9.36 -17.94
N THR A 325 17.84 8.14 -17.79
CA THR A 325 16.93 7.51 -18.75
C THR A 325 15.58 8.23 -18.75
N ILE A 326 14.99 8.45 -17.56
CA ILE A 326 13.75 9.23 -17.40
C ILE A 326 13.91 10.62 -18.02
N GLY A 327 14.96 11.37 -17.64
CA GLY A 327 15.21 12.70 -18.18
C GLY A 327 15.36 12.75 -19.70
N THR A 328 15.85 11.67 -20.33
CA THR A 328 15.91 11.59 -21.80
C THR A 328 14.54 11.34 -22.42
N ILE A 329 13.72 10.46 -21.84
CA ILE A 329 12.36 10.18 -22.32
C ILE A 329 11.45 11.41 -22.15
N VAL A 330 11.64 12.17 -21.05
CA VAL A 330 10.98 13.47 -20.83
C VAL A 330 11.37 14.47 -21.92
N GLY A 331 12.62 14.49 -22.37
CA GLY A 331 13.05 15.31 -23.52
C GLY A 331 12.31 15.00 -24.83
N SER A 332 11.86 13.75 -25.04
CA SER A 332 11.03 13.37 -26.20
C SER A 332 9.59 13.92 -26.15
N LEU A 333 9.15 14.53 -25.04
CA LEU A 333 7.89 15.27 -24.98
C LEU A 333 7.93 16.55 -25.83
N GLY A 334 9.11 17.16 -25.99
CA GLY A 334 9.35 18.32 -26.86
C GLY A 334 9.65 17.97 -28.33
N ALA A 335 9.58 16.69 -28.72
CA ALA A 335 9.93 16.27 -30.07
C ALA A 335 8.91 16.74 -31.13
N ASP A 336 9.36 17.08 -32.34
CA ASP A 336 8.51 17.54 -33.45
C ASP A 336 7.38 16.57 -33.82
N LEU A 337 7.64 15.25 -33.69
CA LEU A 337 6.75 14.19 -34.13
C LEU A 337 5.71 13.83 -33.06
N ALA A 338 4.43 14.11 -33.33
CA ALA A 338 3.32 13.77 -32.43
C ALA A 338 3.30 12.29 -31.95
N LYS A 339 3.70 11.34 -32.80
CA LYS A 339 3.82 9.91 -32.42
C LYS A 339 4.90 9.65 -31.38
N GLU A 340 6.01 10.40 -31.41
CA GLU A 340 7.07 10.30 -30.41
C GLU A 340 6.57 10.83 -29.06
N ARG A 341 5.87 11.97 -29.07
CA ARG A 341 5.28 12.57 -27.87
C ARG A 341 4.27 11.63 -27.19
N ILE A 342 3.35 11.02 -27.97
CA ILE A 342 2.39 10.03 -27.45
C ILE A 342 3.09 8.80 -26.87
N ALA A 343 4.12 8.28 -27.54
CA ALA A 343 4.88 7.13 -27.06
C ALA A 343 5.70 7.44 -25.79
N ALA A 344 6.28 8.64 -25.69
CA ALA A 344 6.93 9.12 -24.47
C ALA A 344 5.92 9.27 -23.32
N VAL A 345 4.74 9.83 -23.57
CA VAL A 345 3.62 9.90 -22.61
C VAL A 345 3.23 8.51 -22.10
N GLU A 346 3.09 7.52 -22.99
CA GLU A 346 2.73 6.14 -22.62
C GLU A 346 3.80 5.46 -21.72
N ILE A 347 5.08 5.64 -22.03
CA ILE A 347 6.17 5.11 -21.20
C ILE A 347 6.20 5.81 -19.84
N LEU A 348 6.12 7.15 -19.81
CA LEU A 348 6.20 7.93 -18.57
C LEU A 348 4.99 7.70 -17.66
N LEU A 349 3.79 7.57 -18.22
CA LEU A 349 2.58 7.18 -17.48
C LEU A 349 2.79 5.84 -16.76
N ARG A 350 3.31 4.84 -17.47
CA ARG A 350 3.60 3.51 -16.91
C ARG A 350 4.71 3.54 -15.86
N CYS A 351 5.73 4.39 -16.02
CA CYS A 351 6.70 4.65 -14.95
C CYS A 351 6.04 5.21 -13.68
N MET A 352 5.10 6.15 -13.81
CA MET A 352 4.39 6.76 -12.67
C MET A 352 3.37 5.81 -11.99
N GLU A 353 2.82 4.85 -12.74
CA GLU A 353 1.96 3.79 -12.22
C GLU A 353 2.75 2.74 -11.42
N GLU A 354 3.97 2.39 -11.84
CA GLU A 354 4.83 1.39 -11.18
C GLU A 354 5.65 1.96 -10.00
N ASP A 355 6.32 3.11 -10.16
CA ASP A 355 7.03 3.81 -9.08
C ASP A 355 6.66 5.31 -9.08
N GLY A 356 5.79 5.66 -8.14
CA GLY A 356 5.32 7.02 -8.01
C GLY A 356 6.37 8.07 -7.67
N THR A 357 7.57 7.68 -7.22
CA THR A 357 8.64 8.64 -6.88
C THR A 357 9.16 9.39 -8.10
N CYS A 358 9.02 8.82 -9.30
CA CYS A 358 9.48 9.45 -10.54
C CYS A 358 8.65 10.68 -10.94
N ARG A 359 7.42 10.85 -10.42
CA ARG A 359 6.51 11.96 -10.78
C ARG A 359 7.17 13.34 -10.66
N ASN A 360 7.89 13.59 -9.55
CA ASN A 360 8.57 14.88 -9.32
C ASN A 360 9.67 15.14 -10.37
N ASN A 361 10.50 14.13 -10.66
CA ASN A 361 11.58 14.22 -11.65
C ASN A 361 11.06 14.41 -13.09
N ILE A 362 9.86 13.89 -13.39
CA ILE A 362 9.19 14.09 -14.67
C ILE A 362 8.63 15.52 -14.73
N ALA A 363 7.88 15.95 -13.72
CA ALA A 363 7.28 17.28 -13.64
C ALA A 363 8.33 18.41 -13.71
N ASP A 364 9.46 18.29 -13.02
CA ASP A 364 10.55 19.28 -13.03
C ASP A 364 11.21 19.47 -14.40
N LYS A 365 11.04 18.53 -15.34
CA LYS A 365 11.75 18.49 -16.64
C LYS A 365 10.83 18.49 -17.86
N ALA A 366 9.51 18.39 -17.69
CA ALA A 366 8.56 18.17 -18.78
C ALA A 366 8.06 19.47 -19.43
N GLU A 367 8.21 19.58 -20.75
CA GLU A 367 7.58 20.62 -21.57
C GLU A 367 6.16 20.20 -21.96
N LEU A 368 5.14 20.84 -21.37
CA LEU A 368 3.73 20.41 -21.52
C LEU A 368 3.02 21.01 -22.74
N SER A 369 3.42 22.20 -23.21
CA SER A 369 2.77 22.88 -24.35
C SER A 369 2.72 22.02 -25.64
N PRO A 370 3.81 21.33 -26.08
CA PRO A 370 3.75 20.44 -27.25
C PRO A 370 2.80 19.24 -27.08
N ILE A 371 2.53 18.82 -25.84
CA ILE A 371 1.58 17.74 -25.52
C ILE A 371 0.14 18.25 -25.67
N LEU A 372 -0.15 19.48 -25.23
CA LEU A 372 -1.46 20.13 -25.38
C LEU A 372 -1.83 20.32 -26.86
N GLU A 373 -0.88 20.68 -27.73
CA GLU A 373 -1.11 20.69 -29.18
C GLU A 373 -1.48 19.30 -29.74
N THR A 374 -0.87 18.25 -29.17
CA THR A 374 -1.06 16.86 -29.62
C THR A 374 -2.44 16.32 -29.27
N LEU A 375 -3.02 16.74 -28.14
CA LEU A 375 -4.35 16.33 -27.66
C LEU A 375 -5.45 16.52 -28.72
N ILE A 376 -5.36 17.57 -29.52
CA ILE A 376 -6.38 17.91 -30.53
C ILE A 376 -6.34 16.93 -31.71
N GLY A 377 -5.15 16.61 -32.21
CA GLY A 377 -4.95 15.72 -33.36
C GLY A 377 -4.86 14.22 -33.03
N ALA A 378 -4.82 13.86 -31.75
CA ALA A 378 -4.73 12.49 -31.26
C ALA A 378 -6.02 11.66 -31.52
N THR A 379 -5.89 10.33 -31.52
CA THR A 379 -7.05 9.42 -31.52
C THR A 379 -7.68 9.36 -30.13
N ASP A 380 -8.91 8.87 -29.98
CA ASP A 380 -9.61 8.88 -28.67
C ASP A 380 -8.87 8.07 -27.58
N GLY A 381 -8.21 6.97 -27.96
CA GLY A 381 -7.34 6.22 -27.05
C GLY A 381 -6.08 7.00 -26.64
N ASP A 382 -5.43 7.66 -27.59
CA ASP A 382 -4.23 8.47 -27.34
C ASP A 382 -4.56 9.75 -26.53
N ARG A 383 -5.72 10.35 -26.77
CA ARG A 383 -6.27 11.48 -25.99
C ARG A 383 -6.42 11.09 -24.53
N PHE A 384 -7.01 9.93 -24.25
CA PHE A 384 -7.16 9.46 -22.89
C PHE A 384 -5.80 9.26 -22.20
N LYS A 385 -4.81 8.64 -22.87
CA LYS A 385 -3.44 8.51 -22.34
C LYS A 385 -2.82 9.87 -21.97
N ILE A 386 -2.99 10.88 -22.83
CA ILE A 386 -2.51 12.25 -22.56
C ILE A 386 -3.21 12.87 -21.34
N ILE A 387 -4.53 12.72 -21.23
CA ILE A 387 -5.31 13.27 -20.10
C ILE A 387 -4.95 12.54 -18.80
N GLN A 388 -4.81 11.21 -18.84
CA GLN A 388 -4.37 10.41 -17.70
C GLN A 388 -2.96 10.79 -17.25
N PHE A 389 -2.03 11.03 -18.20
CA PHE A 389 -0.70 11.56 -17.89
C PHE A 389 -0.77 12.91 -17.17
N PHE A 390 -1.57 13.87 -17.64
CA PHE A 390 -1.76 15.14 -16.94
C PHE A 390 -2.38 14.96 -15.55
N PHE A 391 -3.34 14.04 -15.39
CA PHE A 391 -3.97 13.73 -14.11
C PHE A 391 -3.04 13.04 -13.11
N GLU A 392 -2.08 12.22 -13.58
CA GLU A 392 -1.02 11.67 -12.74
C GLU A 392 0.04 12.72 -12.40
N LEU A 393 0.38 13.63 -13.33
CA LEU A 393 1.40 14.66 -13.13
C LEU A 393 1.01 15.70 -12.07
N VAL A 394 -0.29 15.87 -11.77
CA VAL A 394 -0.80 16.75 -10.71
C VAL A 394 -0.86 16.08 -9.33
N LYS A 395 -0.41 14.83 -9.18
CA LYS A 395 -0.29 14.10 -7.91
C LYS A 395 1.11 14.24 -7.29
N LEU A 396 1.52 15.47 -7.01
CA LEU A 396 2.85 15.80 -6.44
C LEU A 396 2.76 16.21 -4.96
N ASN A 397 3.87 16.09 -4.24
CA ASN A 397 3.95 16.50 -2.83
C ASN A 397 3.88 18.04 -2.65
N ARG A 398 4.21 18.83 -3.69
CA ARG A 398 4.16 20.30 -3.67
C ARG A 398 2.91 20.83 -4.39
N ARG A 399 1.92 21.26 -3.62
CA ARG A 399 0.71 21.98 -4.06
C ARG A 399 1.02 23.25 -4.86
N THR A 400 2.02 24.03 -4.45
CA THR A 400 2.41 25.26 -5.17
C THR A 400 2.91 24.96 -6.59
N PHE A 401 3.58 23.82 -6.78
CA PHE A 401 4.04 23.36 -8.10
C PHE A 401 2.90 22.75 -8.93
N ILE A 402 1.97 22.01 -8.29
CA ILE A 402 0.74 21.55 -8.96
C ILE A 402 -0.08 22.73 -9.50
N GLU A 403 -0.18 23.84 -8.76
CA GLU A 403 -0.89 25.05 -9.22
C GLU A 403 -0.23 25.66 -10.47
N GLN A 404 1.11 25.66 -10.56
CA GLN A 404 1.84 26.07 -11.77
C GLN A 404 1.55 25.15 -12.96
N ILE A 405 1.60 23.82 -12.76
CA ILE A 405 1.30 22.82 -13.80
C ILE A 405 -0.13 22.96 -14.31
N LEU A 406 -1.11 23.13 -13.41
CA LEU A 406 -2.51 23.36 -13.78
C LEU A 406 -2.69 24.67 -14.56
N HIS A 407 -1.95 25.73 -14.22
CA HIS A 407 -1.95 26.98 -14.99
C HIS A 407 -1.37 26.78 -16.40
N ILE A 408 -0.27 26.03 -16.56
CA ILE A 408 0.30 25.67 -17.86
C ILE A 408 -0.72 24.91 -18.71
N ILE A 409 -1.34 23.86 -18.16
CA ILE A 409 -2.37 23.05 -18.85
C ILE A 409 -3.57 23.91 -19.29
N LYS A 410 -3.92 24.94 -18.52
CA LYS A 410 -5.06 25.82 -18.78
C LYS A 410 -4.79 26.89 -19.83
N GLU A 411 -3.61 27.51 -19.80
CA GLU A 411 -3.33 28.76 -20.54
C GLU A 411 -2.36 28.58 -21.72
N GLU A 412 -1.46 27.58 -21.72
CA GLU A 412 -0.47 27.36 -22.80
C GLU A 412 -0.97 26.49 -23.97
N GLY A 413 -2.23 26.06 -23.93
CA GLY A 413 -2.87 25.32 -25.01
C GLY A 413 -3.21 26.24 -26.21
N PRO A 414 -3.15 25.75 -27.47
CA PRO A 414 -3.49 26.55 -28.65
C PRO A 414 -4.97 26.95 -28.72
N PHE A 415 -5.83 26.29 -27.94
CA PHE A 415 -7.24 26.59 -27.73
C PHE A 415 -7.59 26.33 -26.27
N SER A 416 -8.82 26.67 -25.83
CA SER A 416 -9.26 26.46 -24.44
C SER A 416 -9.29 24.97 -24.08
N THR A 417 -8.29 24.51 -23.33
CA THR A 417 -8.16 23.13 -22.84
C THR A 417 -9.40 22.69 -22.06
N MET A 418 -9.98 23.56 -21.23
CA MET A 418 -11.20 23.27 -20.47
C MET A 418 -12.41 22.96 -21.37
N HIS A 419 -12.58 23.70 -22.47
CA HIS A 419 -13.68 23.43 -23.42
C HIS A 419 -13.43 22.15 -24.23
N THR A 420 -12.18 21.90 -24.61
CA THR A 420 -11.77 20.64 -25.26
C THR A 420 -12.04 19.43 -24.36
N LEU A 421 -11.69 19.50 -23.07
CA LEU A 421 -11.97 18.45 -22.09
C LEU A 421 -13.48 18.25 -21.86
N LEU A 422 -14.29 19.32 -21.83
CA LEU A 422 -15.74 19.22 -21.70
C LEU A 422 -16.37 18.45 -22.87
N ILE A 423 -15.95 18.76 -24.11
CA ILE A 423 -16.45 18.06 -25.31
C ILE A 423 -16.09 16.56 -25.24
N TYR A 424 -14.85 16.23 -24.83
CA TYR A 424 -14.45 14.83 -24.69
C TYR A 424 -15.22 14.11 -23.58
N LEU A 425 -15.42 14.74 -22.42
CA LEU A 425 -16.20 14.19 -21.30
C LEU A 425 -17.60 13.73 -21.74
N GLN A 426 -18.27 14.52 -22.58
CA GLN A 426 -19.61 14.20 -23.11
C GLN A 426 -19.65 13.04 -24.11
N THR A 427 -18.50 12.62 -24.65
CA THR A 427 -18.38 11.54 -25.67
C THR A 427 -17.63 10.31 -25.20
N ALA A 428 -17.06 10.35 -23.99
CA ALA A 428 -16.10 9.35 -23.53
C ALA A 428 -16.73 8.05 -23.01
N LEU A 429 -15.88 7.04 -22.86
CA LEU A 429 -16.23 5.78 -22.22
C LEU A 429 -16.30 5.93 -20.69
N GLN A 430 -17.14 5.11 -20.06
CA GLN A 430 -17.50 5.24 -18.65
C GLN A 430 -16.32 4.98 -17.68
N ASP A 431 -15.31 4.23 -18.08
CA ASP A 431 -14.03 4.04 -17.38
C ASP A 431 -13.15 5.30 -17.41
N GLN A 432 -13.25 6.10 -18.47
CA GLN A 432 -12.46 7.31 -18.67
C GLN A 432 -13.03 8.53 -17.94
N CYS A 433 -14.37 8.61 -17.82
CA CYS A 433 -15.11 9.75 -17.27
C CYS A 433 -14.59 10.29 -15.92
N PRO A 434 -14.27 9.47 -14.91
CA PRO A 434 -13.76 9.96 -13.62
C PRO A 434 -12.51 10.83 -13.74
N VAL A 435 -11.51 10.38 -14.52
CA VAL A 435 -10.21 11.05 -14.67
C VAL A 435 -10.37 12.41 -15.37
N MET A 436 -11.15 12.46 -16.45
CA MET A 436 -11.42 13.71 -17.17
C MET A 436 -12.22 14.72 -16.34
N ALA A 437 -13.27 14.27 -15.64
CA ALA A 437 -14.06 15.12 -14.77
C ALA A 437 -13.21 15.67 -13.62
N GLY A 438 -12.34 14.83 -13.02
CA GLY A 438 -11.38 15.25 -12.01
C GLY A 438 -10.45 16.36 -12.50
N LEU A 439 -9.79 16.18 -13.65
CA LEU A 439 -8.89 17.19 -14.21
C LEU A 439 -9.64 18.49 -14.60
N LEU A 440 -10.80 18.38 -15.25
CA LEU A 440 -11.63 19.54 -15.63
C LEU A 440 -12.04 20.37 -14.41
N LEU A 441 -12.43 19.70 -13.32
CA LEU A 441 -12.78 20.34 -12.06
C LEU A 441 -11.58 21.04 -11.41
N GLN A 442 -10.38 20.45 -11.45
CA GLN A 442 -9.17 21.11 -10.95
C GLN A 442 -8.82 22.39 -11.74
N LEU A 443 -9.00 22.37 -13.07
CA LEU A 443 -8.70 23.52 -13.94
C LEU A 443 -9.71 24.68 -13.77
N ASP A 444 -10.99 24.38 -13.52
CA ASP A 444 -12.00 25.39 -13.16
C ASP A 444 -11.63 26.11 -11.84
N LEU A 445 -11.24 25.33 -10.84
CA LEU A 445 -11.04 25.79 -9.45
C LEU A 445 -9.72 26.52 -9.16
N LEU A 446 -8.89 26.72 -10.18
CA LEU A 446 -7.84 27.75 -10.16
C LEU A 446 -8.42 29.16 -9.99
N VAL A 447 -9.64 29.42 -10.46
CA VAL A 447 -10.32 30.72 -10.32
C VAL A 447 -11.30 30.66 -9.12
N GLU A 448 -11.50 31.78 -8.43
CA GLU A 448 -12.41 31.83 -7.28
C GLU A 448 -13.80 31.24 -7.60
N PRO A 449 -14.33 30.30 -6.78
CA PRO A 449 -15.53 29.53 -7.11
C PRO A 449 -16.85 30.32 -7.04
N ARG A 450 -16.82 31.65 -6.92
CA ARG A 450 -17.97 32.55 -6.68
C ARG A 450 -18.97 32.68 -7.83
N LYS A 451 -18.70 32.08 -8.99
CA LYS A 451 -19.59 32.07 -10.16
C LYS A 451 -19.92 30.63 -10.58
N MET A 452 -21.16 30.44 -11.01
CA MET A 452 -21.66 29.22 -11.66
C MET A 452 -20.83 28.93 -12.91
N SER A 453 -20.43 27.68 -13.12
CA SER A 453 -19.55 27.25 -14.21
C SER A 453 -20.03 25.93 -14.77
N ILE A 454 -20.29 25.91 -16.08
CA ILE A 454 -20.78 24.73 -16.81
C ILE A 454 -19.76 23.58 -16.69
N TYR A 455 -18.46 23.90 -16.68
CA TYR A 455 -17.38 22.91 -16.51
C TYR A 455 -17.45 22.19 -15.16
N ARG A 456 -17.81 22.93 -14.10
CA ARG A 456 -17.92 22.42 -12.74
C ARG A 456 -19.15 21.53 -12.57
N GLU A 457 -20.29 21.98 -13.09
CA GLU A 457 -21.56 21.26 -12.99
C GLU A 457 -21.47 19.91 -13.70
N GLU A 458 -21.07 19.89 -14.99
CA GLU A 458 -20.92 18.64 -15.76
C GLU A 458 -19.88 17.69 -15.13
N ALA A 459 -18.75 18.21 -14.63
CA ALA A 459 -17.75 17.38 -13.96
C ALA A 459 -18.27 16.76 -12.66
N MET A 460 -18.98 17.53 -11.84
CA MET A 460 -19.59 17.05 -10.59
C MET A 460 -20.69 16.03 -10.84
N ASP A 461 -21.60 16.31 -11.77
CA ASP A 461 -22.69 15.40 -12.16
C ASP A 461 -22.13 14.09 -12.71
N THR A 462 -21.08 14.16 -13.54
CA THR A 462 -20.39 12.98 -14.05
C THR A 462 -19.75 12.14 -12.94
N LEU A 463 -19.04 12.77 -11.99
CA LEU A 463 -18.43 12.07 -10.85
C LEU A 463 -19.48 11.42 -9.94
N ILE A 464 -20.58 12.11 -9.64
CA ILE A 464 -21.68 11.59 -8.81
C ILE A 464 -22.40 10.45 -9.53
N SER A 465 -22.64 10.59 -10.84
CA SER A 465 -23.23 9.53 -11.68
C SER A 465 -22.35 8.28 -11.72
N CYS A 466 -21.04 8.45 -11.94
CA CYS A 466 -20.06 7.36 -11.90
C CYS A 466 -20.02 6.66 -10.53
N LEU A 467 -20.07 7.42 -9.43
CA LEU A 467 -20.07 6.87 -8.08
C LEU A 467 -21.38 6.11 -7.76
N ARG A 468 -22.53 6.57 -8.26
CA ARG A 468 -23.84 5.93 -8.08
C ARG A 468 -24.05 4.69 -8.94
N ASN A 469 -23.30 4.51 -10.04
CA ASN A 469 -23.51 3.42 -10.98
C ASN A 469 -22.97 2.06 -10.48
N THR A 470 -23.85 1.24 -9.90
CA THR A 470 -23.51 -0.07 -9.33
C THR A 470 -23.11 -1.14 -10.35
N ASP A 471 -23.35 -0.93 -11.64
CA ASP A 471 -23.09 -1.93 -12.68
C ASP A 471 -21.59 -1.97 -13.07
N PHE A 472 -20.85 -0.90 -12.78
CA PHE A 472 -19.44 -0.73 -13.12
C PHE A 472 -18.57 -0.44 -11.87
N PRO A 473 -18.25 -1.45 -11.04
CA PRO A 473 -17.55 -1.24 -9.77
C PRO A 473 -16.14 -0.67 -9.92
N VAL A 474 -15.48 -0.88 -11.05
CA VAL A 474 -14.18 -0.25 -11.38
C VAL A 474 -14.34 1.26 -11.56
N THR A 475 -15.36 1.70 -12.30
CA THR A 475 -15.70 3.13 -12.45
C THR A 475 -16.11 3.76 -11.12
N GLN A 476 -16.87 3.06 -10.27
CA GLN A 476 -17.22 3.58 -8.93
C GLN A 476 -15.96 3.84 -8.09
N LEU A 477 -14.99 2.92 -8.11
CA LEU A 477 -13.73 3.06 -7.40
C LEU A 477 -12.91 4.23 -7.98
N ALA A 478 -12.73 4.29 -9.30
CA ALA A 478 -12.03 5.38 -9.96
C ALA A 478 -12.68 6.76 -9.69
N ALA A 479 -14.00 6.84 -9.57
CA ALA A 479 -14.70 8.06 -9.15
C ALA A 479 -14.39 8.44 -7.69
N ALA A 480 -14.40 7.48 -6.77
CA ALA A 480 -14.03 7.72 -5.37
C ALA A 480 -12.56 8.16 -5.24
N ASP A 481 -11.63 7.45 -5.88
CA ASP A 481 -10.19 7.74 -5.84
C ASP A 481 -9.85 9.08 -6.51
N THR A 482 -10.58 9.45 -7.56
CA THR A 482 -10.50 10.80 -8.14
C THR A 482 -10.91 11.86 -7.11
N ILE A 483 -12.07 11.71 -6.47
CA ILE A 483 -12.55 12.68 -5.47
C ILE A 483 -11.60 12.78 -4.27
N ILE A 484 -10.97 11.66 -3.86
CA ILE A 484 -9.91 11.67 -2.83
C ILE A 484 -8.70 12.48 -3.32
N SER A 485 -8.25 12.22 -4.56
CA SER A 485 -7.12 12.94 -5.17
C SER A 485 -7.38 14.45 -5.29
N LEU A 486 -8.64 14.90 -5.42
CA LEU A 486 -8.98 16.32 -5.44
C LEU A 486 -8.59 17.06 -4.14
N GLN A 487 -8.46 16.37 -2.99
CA GLN A 487 -7.96 17.01 -1.76
C GLN A 487 -6.58 17.67 -1.97
N GLY A 488 -5.76 17.17 -2.91
CA GLY A 488 -4.53 17.81 -3.33
C GLY A 488 -3.33 17.64 -2.39
N SER A 489 -3.43 16.74 -1.42
CA SER A 489 -2.36 16.40 -0.46
C SER A 489 -1.83 15.00 -0.74
N PHE A 490 -0.63 14.90 -1.31
CA PHE A 490 0.00 13.65 -1.72
C PHE A 490 1.33 13.39 -1.00
N ASP A 491 1.77 12.14 -0.96
CA ASP A 491 3.14 11.79 -0.58
C ASP A 491 4.11 11.84 -1.78
N PHE A 492 5.38 11.49 -1.57
CA PHE A 492 6.37 11.43 -2.66
C PHE A 492 6.06 10.38 -3.73
N SER A 493 5.23 9.39 -3.43
CA SER A 493 4.77 8.34 -4.35
C SER A 493 3.41 8.66 -5.00
N GLY A 494 2.89 9.88 -4.82
CA GLY A 494 1.61 10.33 -5.40
C GLY A 494 0.37 9.72 -4.73
N ASN A 495 0.51 9.04 -3.59
CA ASN A 495 -0.63 8.49 -2.85
C ASN A 495 -1.31 9.58 -2.01
N PRO A 496 -2.66 9.60 -1.91
CA PRO A 496 -3.38 10.64 -1.21
C PRO A 496 -3.26 10.48 0.31
N ARG A 497 -2.84 11.54 0.99
CA ARG A 497 -2.57 11.55 2.44
C ARG A 497 -3.81 11.80 3.31
N THR A 498 -5.01 11.73 2.74
CA THR A 498 -6.28 12.06 3.39
C THR A 498 -6.46 11.34 4.73
N ARG A 499 -6.16 10.03 4.77
CA ARG A 499 -6.27 9.23 6.00
C ARG A 499 -5.30 9.70 7.07
N GLU A 500 -4.04 9.94 6.73
CA GLU A 500 -3.01 10.44 7.67
C GLU A 500 -3.39 11.81 8.24
N VAL A 501 -3.80 12.73 7.37
CA VAL A 501 -4.18 14.11 7.73
C VAL A 501 -5.37 14.10 8.70
N LEU A 502 -6.37 13.24 8.46
CA LEU A 502 -7.51 13.09 9.38
C LEU A 502 -7.11 12.46 10.72
N LEU A 503 -6.22 11.46 10.73
CA LEU A 503 -5.73 10.87 11.99
C LEU A 503 -4.87 11.86 12.80
N LYS A 504 -4.05 12.68 12.13
CA LYS A 504 -3.34 13.82 12.75
C LYS A 504 -4.33 14.84 13.34
N ARG A 505 -5.38 15.21 12.60
CA ARG A 505 -6.47 16.10 13.07
C ARG A 505 -7.26 15.52 14.24
N ALA A 506 -7.39 14.19 14.33
CA ALA A 506 -7.97 13.52 15.50
C ALA A 506 -7.03 13.49 16.73
N GLY A 507 -5.76 13.90 16.58
CA GLY A 507 -4.77 13.90 17.65
C GLY A 507 -4.06 12.55 17.84
N ILE A 508 -4.01 11.70 16.82
CA ILE A 508 -3.04 10.59 16.78
C ILE A 508 -1.76 11.09 16.11
N GLU A 509 -0.75 11.43 16.91
CA GLU A 509 0.62 11.51 16.40
C GLU A 509 1.17 10.08 16.23
N LYS A 510 0.81 9.43 15.12
CA LYS A 510 1.60 8.31 14.62
C LYS A 510 2.95 8.89 14.22
N SER A 511 3.95 8.73 15.09
CA SER A 511 5.35 8.85 14.70
C SER A 511 5.58 7.97 13.47
N SER A 512 6.19 8.53 12.43
CA SER A 512 6.52 7.93 11.13
C SER A 512 7.54 6.78 11.21
N ARG A 513 7.56 6.02 12.31
CA ARG A 513 8.54 4.99 12.66
C ARG A 513 7.98 3.56 12.69
N SER A 514 6.67 3.36 12.70
CA SER A 514 6.06 2.03 12.91
C SER A 514 5.64 1.28 11.63
N LEU A 515 5.86 1.85 10.45
CA LEU A 515 5.68 1.15 9.15
C LEU A 515 7.01 0.80 8.43
N VAL A 516 8.16 1.24 8.95
CA VAL A 516 9.50 0.98 8.35
C VAL A 516 10.08 -0.38 8.79
N GLN A 517 9.27 -1.29 9.33
CA GLN A 517 9.74 -2.61 9.83
C GLN A 517 9.43 -3.79 8.90
N VAL A 518 9.13 -3.52 7.62
CA VAL A 518 9.14 -4.53 6.55
C VAL A 518 10.12 -4.14 5.43
N ASP A 519 10.16 -2.87 5.02
CA ASP A 519 11.07 -2.41 3.96
C ASP A 519 12.41 -1.88 4.50
N GLN A 520 13.21 -2.78 5.08
CA GLN A 520 14.65 -2.56 5.18
C GLN A 520 15.34 -3.06 3.91
N ILE A 521 15.52 -2.15 2.94
CA ILE A 521 16.70 -1.93 2.07
C ILE A 521 16.27 -0.96 0.94
N ASN A 522 16.36 0.34 1.20
CA ASN A 522 17.01 1.33 0.32
C ASN A 522 16.87 2.76 0.86
N ASN A 523 18.00 3.47 0.89
CA ASN A 523 18.22 4.92 0.96
C ASN A 523 17.20 5.83 1.67
N PHE A 524 17.69 6.48 2.74
CA PHE A 524 17.19 7.72 3.35
C PHE A 524 16.30 8.59 2.44
N SER A 525 15.00 8.65 2.74
CA SER A 525 14.18 9.78 2.34
C SER A 525 14.53 10.98 3.23
N PRO A 526 14.89 12.15 2.67
CA PRO A 526 14.97 13.35 3.47
C PRO A 526 13.54 13.80 3.81
N GLU A 527 13.22 13.85 5.11
CA GLU A 527 12.08 14.63 5.58
C GLU A 527 12.36 16.10 5.25
N ILE A 528 11.79 16.57 4.12
CA ILE A 528 11.79 17.99 3.79
C ILE A 528 10.78 18.65 4.73
N ASP A 529 11.25 19.55 5.60
CA ASP A 529 10.38 20.45 6.36
C ASP A 529 9.43 21.16 5.38
N ILE A 530 8.15 20.82 5.46
CA ILE A 530 7.11 21.46 4.64
C ILE A 530 7.09 22.94 5.02
N THR A 531 7.29 23.83 4.05
CA THR A 531 7.31 25.27 4.34
C THR A 531 5.92 25.73 4.77
N PRO A 532 5.81 26.74 5.66
CA PRO A 532 4.50 27.24 6.10
C PRO A 532 3.67 27.85 4.96
N GLU A 533 4.32 28.23 3.85
CA GLU A 533 3.67 28.68 2.62
C GLU A 533 2.99 27.50 1.89
N GLU A 534 3.64 26.33 1.87
CA GLU A 534 3.14 25.11 1.24
C GLU A 534 1.96 24.51 2.04
N GLU A 535 2.08 24.47 3.38
CA GLU A 535 0.96 24.05 4.25
C GLU A 535 -0.25 24.96 4.06
N LYS A 536 -0.04 26.29 3.98
CA LYS A 536 -1.12 27.25 3.69
C LYS A 536 -1.74 27.06 2.32
N ALA A 537 -0.95 26.80 1.28
CA ALA A 537 -1.45 26.58 -0.08
C ALA A 537 -2.32 25.31 -0.17
N ALA A 538 -1.90 24.23 0.52
CA ALA A 538 -2.69 23.01 0.64
C ALA A 538 -4.01 23.25 1.39
N ASP A 539 -3.97 23.97 2.50
CA ASP A 539 -5.14 24.32 3.32
C ASP A 539 -6.16 25.21 2.57
N ASP A 540 -5.67 26.22 1.84
CA ASP A 540 -6.50 27.11 1.02
C ASP A 540 -7.12 26.36 -0.17
N TRP A 541 -6.40 25.40 -0.77
CA TRP A 541 -6.94 24.50 -1.81
C TRP A 541 -8.00 23.54 -1.27
N GLU A 542 -7.72 22.86 -0.15
CA GLU A 542 -8.63 21.91 0.49
C GLU A 542 -9.98 22.57 0.80
N ARG A 543 -9.97 23.82 1.31
CA ARG A 543 -11.19 24.61 1.55
C ARG A 543 -11.94 24.96 0.27
N ARG A 544 -11.26 25.29 -0.84
CA ARG A 544 -11.91 25.56 -2.14
C ARG A 544 -12.61 24.32 -2.68
N ILE A 545 -11.92 23.17 -2.69
CA ILE A 545 -12.46 21.90 -3.17
C ILE A 545 -13.63 21.44 -2.31
N ALA A 546 -13.46 21.39 -0.99
CA ALA A 546 -14.52 20.95 -0.08
C ALA A 546 -15.78 21.84 -0.21
N SER A 547 -15.63 23.16 -0.34
CA SER A 547 -16.75 24.08 -0.57
C SER A 547 -17.56 23.71 -1.82
N VAL A 548 -16.88 23.37 -2.92
CA VAL A 548 -17.52 23.00 -4.19
C VAL A 548 -18.16 21.61 -4.12
N LEU A 549 -17.45 20.61 -3.60
CA LEU A 549 -17.96 19.24 -3.47
C LEU A 549 -19.22 19.17 -2.58
N VAL A 550 -19.28 20.01 -1.54
CA VAL A 550 -20.38 20.04 -0.57
C VAL A 550 -21.56 20.88 -1.07
N SER A 551 -21.32 22.00 -1.78
CA SER A 551 -22.39 22.89 -2.25
C SER A 551 -23.12 22.41 -3.50
N HIS A 552 -22.54 21.48 -4.27
CA HIS A 552 -23.17 20.92 -5.47
C HIS A 552 -24.51 20.25 -5.14
N GLU A 553 -25.58 20.70 -5.81
CA GLU A 553 -26.97 20.25 -5.63
C GLU A 553 -27.43 20.05 -4.16
N PHE A 554 -27.00 20.90 -3.22
CA PHE A 554 -27.29 20.75 -1.79
C PHE A 554 -26.79 19.44 -1.15
N GLY A 555 -25.72 18.84 -1.69
CA GLY A 555 -25.01 17.73 -1.08
C GLY A 555 -25.44 16.34 -1.56
N THR A 556 -25.91 16.19 -2.80
CA THR A 556 -26.21 14.88 -3.44
C THR A 556 -25.04 13.89 -3.41
N LEU A 557 -23.80 14.40 -3.30
CA LEU A 557 -22.59 13.63 -3.05
C LEU A 557 -22.66 12.83 -1.73
N PHE A 558 -23.26 13.36 -0.66
CA PHE A 558 -23.36 12.63 0.62
C PHE A 558 -24.27 11.40 0.53
N GLU A 559 -25.31 11.43 -0.32
CA GLU A 559 -26.12 10.25 -0.62
C GLU A 559 -25.31 9.20 -1.40
N ALA A 560 -24.54 9.62 -2.41
CA ALA A 560 -23.70 8.73 -3.20
C ALA A 560 -22.61 8.06 -2.35
N LEU A 561 -21.95 8.82 -1.46
CA LEU A 561 -21.00 8.30 -0.48
C LEU A 561 -21.67 7.36 0.52
N ALA A 562 -22.88 7.69 0.98
CA ALA A 562 -23.69 6.86 1.87
C ALA A 562 -24.07 5.51 1.26
N ASP A 563 -24.18 5.40 -0.07
CA ASP A 563 -24.39 4.10 -0.75
C ASP A 563 -23.09 3.39 -1.08
N GLY A 564 -22.02 4.10 -1.45
CA GLY A 564 -20.67 3.54 -1.60
C GLY A 564 -20.16 2.89 -0.30
N MET A 565 -20.45 3.49 0.86
CA MET A 565 -20.17 2.91 2.19
C MET A 565 -20.97 1.63 2.51
N LYS A 566 -22.04 1.33 1.77
CA LYS A 566 -22.80 0.06 1.84
C LYS A 566 -22.35 -0.96 0.79
N SER A 567 -21.47 -0.57 -0.14
CA SER A 567 -21.02 -1.44 -1.24
C SER A 567 -20.36 -2.73 -0.75
N ARG A 568 -20.37 -3.76 -1.59
CA ARG A 568 -19.71 -5.04 -1.33
C ARG A 568 -18.19 -4.95 -1.49
N ASN A 569 -17.68 -4.11 -2.40
CA ASN A 569 -16.25 -3.89 -2.61
C ASN A 569 -15.63 -3.24 -1.35
N PRO A 570 -14.62 -3.85 -0.69
CA PRO A 570 -13.98 -3.27 0.48
C PRO A 570 -13.20 -1.98 0.20
N GLU A 571 -12.60 -1.82 -0.98
CA GLU A 571 -11.79 -0.66 -1.36
C GLU A 571 -12.69 0.57 -1.53
N LEU A 572 -13.71 0.47 -2.38
CA LEU A 572 -14.73 1.51 -2.55
C LEU A 572 -15.39 1.89 -1.22
N ARG A 573 -15.67 0.91 -0.35
CA ARG A 573 -16.23 1.15 0.98
C ARG A 573 -15.29 1.97 1.86
N SER A 574 -13.98 1.71 1.79
CA SER A 574 -12.94 2.45 2.51
C SER A 574 -12.79 3.87 1.95
N ALA A 575 -12.69 4.01 0.62
CA ALA A 575 -12.59 5.28 -0.07
C ALA A 575 -13.77 6.21 0.25
N CYS A 576 -15.01 5.73 0.11
CA CYS A 576 -16.20 6.51 0.45
C CYS A 576 -16.29 6.87 1.94
N PHE A 577 -15.80 6.01 2.84
CA PHE A 577 -15.75 6.30 4.28
C PHE A 577 -14.74 7.39 4.63
N ILE A 578 -13.55 7.37 4.01
CA ILE A 578 -12.51 8.40 4.18
C ILE A 578 -13.02 9.73 3.61
N LEU A 579 -13.62 9.73 2.42
CA LEU A 579 -14.26 10.91 1.81
C LEU A 579 -15.37 11.50 2.68
N ALA A 580 -16.29 10.68 3.16
CA ALA A 580 -17.37 11.12 4.05
C ALA A 580 -16.82 11.76 5.33
N THR A 581 -15.80 11.14 5.94
CA THR A 581 -15.11 11.68 7.13
C THR A 581 -14.46 13.03 6.84
N TRP A 582 -13.77 13.15 5.71
CA TRP A 582 -13.11 14.38 5.27
C TRP A 582 -14.09 15.52 5.06
N LEU A 583 -15.14 15.31 4.26
CA LEU A 583 -16.12 16.36 3.94
C LEU A 583 -16.92 16.81 5.17
N ILE A 584 -17.25 15.89 6.08
CA ILE A 584 -17.89 16.23 7.37
C ILE A 584 -16.95 17.01 8.29
N TYR A 585 -15.64 16.71 8.28
CA TYR A 585 -14.67 17.54 8.97
C TYR A 585 -14.61 18.95 8.37
N MET A 586 -14.53 19.07 7.04
CA MET A 586 -14.47 20.38 6.37
C MET A 586 -15.71 21.25 6.57
N LEU A 587 -16.89 20.65 6.77
CA LEU A 587 -18.12 21.37 7.13
C LEU A 587 -17.97 22.22 8.41
N THR A 588 -17.09 21.86 9.36
CA THR A 588 -16.88 22.68 10.59
C THR A 588 -16.01 23.92 10.36
N ILE A 589 -15.31 23.99 9.23
CA ILE A 589 -14.42 25.09 8.83
C ILE A 589 -15.11 26.02 7.83
N LEU A 590 -15.98 25.47 6.99
CA LEU A 590 -16.75 26.19 5.98
C LEU A 590 -17.90 27.01 6.60
N PRO A 591 -18.36 28.10 5.96
CA PRO A 591 -19.51 28.87 6.43
C PRO A 591 -20.78 28.01 6.42
N ASP A 592 -21.63 28.17 7.43
CA ASP A 592 -22.86 27.39 7.51
C ASP A 592 -23.83 27.77 6.40
N THR A 593 -24.20 26.74 5.63
CA THR A 593 -25.08 26.79 4.45
C THR A 593 -26.29 25.86 4.65
N GLY A 594 -26.48 25.28 5.83
CA GLY A 594 -27.54 24.30 6.14
C GLY A 594 -27.25 22.88 5.63
N ILE A 595 -26.21 22.69 4.81
CA ILE A 595 -25.86 21.40 4.18
C ILE A 595 -25.45 20.35 5.23
N HIS A 596 -25.00 20.79 6.41
CA HIS A 596 -24.71 19.92 7.56
C HIS A 596 -25.92 19.05 7.96
N VAL A 597 -27.15 19.52 7.75
CA VAL A 597 -28.39 18.75 8.00
C VAL A 597 -28.52 17.57 7.04
N ALA A 598 -28.25 17.79 5.74
CA ALA A 598 -28.30 16.74 4.71
C ALA A 598 -27.19 15.69 4.93
N ALA A 599 -25.96 16.14 5.19
CA ALA A 599 -24.83 15.27 5.52
C ALA A 599 -25.14 14.36 6.72
N ARG A 600 -25.71 14.93 7.79
CA ARG A 600 -26.15 14.19 8.98
C ARG A 600 -27.22 13.15 8.67
N ALA A 601 -28.26 13.52 7.92
CA ALA A 601 -29.36 12.62 7.56
C ALA A 601 -28.87 11.37 6.79
N CYS A 602 -27.89 11.54 5.90
CA CYS A 602 -27.34 10.45 5.08
C CYS A 602 -26.36 9.55 5.84
N LEU A 603 -25.49 10.14 6.67
CA LEU A 603 -24.26 9.47 7.13
C LEU A 603 -24.21 9.16 8.63
N LEU A 604 -24.98 9.84 9.49
CA LEU A 604 -24.90 9.70 10.96
C LEU A 604 -24.98 8.25 11.43
N LYS A 605 -25.99 7.50 10.95
CA LYS A 605 -26.20 6.09 11.30
C LYS A 605 -25.02 5.19 10.89
N GLN A 606 -24.33 5.55 9.80
CA GLN A 606 -23.23 4.76 9.27
C GLN A 606 -21.97 4.92 10.12
N PHE A 607 -21.66 6.15 10.54
CA PHE A 607 -20.56 6.42 11.47
C PHE A 607 -20.79 5.79 12.84
N ILE A 608 -22.01 5.81 13.38
CA ILE A 608 -22.34 5.13 14.65
C ILE A 608 -22.15 3.61 14.53
N ALA A 609 -22.62 3.01 13.43
CA ALA A 609 -22.42 1.59 13.16
C ALA A 609 -20.93 1.26 13.01
N LYS A 610 -20.13 2.12 12.37
CA LYS A 610 -18.71 1.88 12.14
C LYS A 610 -17.85 2.07 13.41
N LEU A 611 -18.15 3.08 14.22
CA LEU A 611 -17.53 3.29 15.54
C LEU A 611 -17.65 2.05 16.47
N ASN A 612 -18.78 1.33 16.38
CA ASN A 612 -19.10 0.19 17.24
C ASN A 612 -18.77 -1.18 16.64
N CYS A 613 -18.69 -1.32 15.31
CA CYS A 613 -18.49 -2.61 14.64
C CYS A 613 -17.14 -2.75 13.91
N ALA A 614 -16.35 -1.69 13.74
CA ALA A 614 -15.04 -1.80 13.10
C ALA A 614 -14.02 -2.50 14.02
N LYS A 615 -13.21 -3.38 13.42
CA LYS A 615 -12.09 -4.06 14.11
C LYS A 615 -10.83 -3.20 14.18
N ASP A 616 -10.64 -2.35 13.16
CA ASP A 616 -9.53 -1.42 13.11
C ASP A 616 -9.79 -0.19 14.00
N VAL A 617 -8.79 0.18 14.79
CA VAL A 617 -8.85 1.31 15.73
C VAL A 617 -8.83 2.65 14.98
N GLU A 618 -8.18 2.75 13.82
CA GLU A 618 -8.18 3.98 13.02
C GLU A 618 -9.55 4.29 12.45
N ASP A 619 -10.23 3.32 11.81
CA ASP A 619 -11.61 3.49 11.32
C ASP A 619 -12.57 3.93 12.44
N ARG A 620 -12.38 3.44 13.67
CA ARG A 620 -13.16 3.88 14.84
C ARG A 620 -12.85 5.33 15.22
N ILE A 621 -11.59 5.76 15.15
CA ILE A 621 -11.17 7.13 15.45
C ILE A 621 -11.60 8.11 14.35
N LEU A 622 -11.56 7.73 13.08
CA LEU A 622 -12.12 8.49 11.96
C LEU A 622 -13.64 8.65 12.11
N SER A 623 -14.34 7.58 12.52
CA SER A 623 -15.78 7.63 12.81
C SER A 623 -16.09 8.59 13.97
N MET A 624 -15.26 8.59 15.01
CA MET A 624 -15.36 9.55 16.12
C MET A 624 -15.09 10.99 15.65
N LEU A 625 -14.10 11.23 14.77
CA LEU A 625 -13.81 12.57 14.25
C LEU A 625 -15.03 13.13 13.50
N ALA A 626 -15.66 12.34 12.62
CA ALA A 626 -16.89 12.73 11.92
C ALA A 626 -18.06 13.00 12.89
N LEU A 627 -18.23 12.16 13.92
CA LEU A 627 -19.27 12.37 14.94
C LEU A 627 -19.01 13.60 15.82
N ASN A 628 -17.75 13.90 16.13
CA ASN A 628 -17.37 15.13 16.82
C ASN A 628 -17.67 16.37 15.97
N SER A 629 -17.42 16.30 14.65
CA SER A 629 -17.80 17.39 13.73
C SER A 629 -19.30 17.70 13.74
N PHE A 630 -20.17 16.69 13.88
CA PHE A 630 -21.61 16.94 14.05
C PHE A 630 -21.99 17.62 15.38
N LEU A 631 -21.16 17.53 16.43
CA LEU A 631 -21.41 18.22 17.71
C LEU A 631 -21.12 19.72 17.67
N HIS A 632 -20.40 20.22 16.66
CA HIS A 632 -20.14 21.66 16.53
C HIS A 632 -21.37 22.47 16.07
N PHE A 633 -22.45 21.82 15.64
CA PHE A 633 -23.69 22.46 15.19
C PHE A 633 -24.80 22.29 16.24
N SER A 634 -25.48 23.39 16.60
CA SER A 634 -26.56 23.41 17.62
C SER A 634 -27.66 22.39 17.37
N ASP A 635 -28.04 22.26 16.09
CA ASP A 635 -29.12 21.37 15.68
C ASP A 635 -28.67 19.91 15.71
N GLY A 636 -27.35 19.67 15.56
CA GLY A 636 -26.67 18.37 15.55
C GLY A 636 -27.01 17.50 16.76
N PHE A 637 -27.00 18.11 17.95
CA PHE A 637 -27.13 17.45 19.25
C PHE A 637 -28.45 16.70 19.44
N GLY A 638 -29.57 17.25 18.94
CA GLY A 638 -30.91 16.66 19.11
C GLY A 638 -31.01 15.24 18.56
N ASP A 639 -30.51 15.01 17.35
CA ASP A 639 -30.51 13.69 16.72
C ASP A 639 -29.48 12.75 17.37
N LEU A 640 -28.28 13.26 17.72
CA LEU A 640 -27.27 12.48 18.47
C LEU A 640 -27.75 12.04 19.85
N THR A 641 -28.68 12.78 20.48
CA THR A 641 -29.29 12.43 21.77
C THR A 641 -29.94 11.05 21.73
N SER A 642 -30.52 10.65 20.58
CA SER A 642 -31.15 9.34 20.41
C SER A 642 -30.17 8.17 20.36
N PHE A 643 -28.91 8.43 19.97
CA PHE A 643 -27.84 7.43 19.83
C PHE A 643 -26.72 7.57 20.86
N THR A 644 -26.87 8.46 21.86
CA THR A 644 -25.78 8.81 22.78
C THR A 644 -25.22 7.59 23.55
N LYS A 645 -26.07 6.60 23.87
CA LYS A 645 -25.63 5.35 24.51
C LYS A 645 -24.64 4.55 23.64
N ASP A 646 -24.93 4.44 22.34
CA ASP A 646 -24.08 3.72 21.38
C ASP A 646 -22.79 4.49 21.08
N ILE A 647 -22.87 5.83 21.07
CA ILE A 647 -21.69 6.69 20.89
C ILE A 647 -20.78 6.62 22.12
N ILE A 648 -21.31 6.79 23.34
CA ILE A 648 -20.54 6.71 24.59
C ILE A 648 -19.85 5.37 24.75
N LYS A 649 -20.52 4.25 24.42
CA LYS A 649 -19.89 2.92 24.42
C LYS A 649 -18.64 2.89 23.53
N GLY A 650 -18.79 3.30 22.27
CA GLY A 650 -17.68 3.35 21.31
C GLY A 650 -16.54 4.26 21.74
N LEU A 651 -16.84 5.41 22.37
CA LEU A 651 -15.85 6.36 22.86
C LEU A 651 -15.08 5.87 24.11
N ARG A 652 -15.74 5.15 25.03
CA ARG A 652 -15.10 4.60 26.24
C ARG A 652 -13.97 3.63 25.89
N GLU A 653 -14.19 2.77 24.91
CA GLU A 653 -13.16 1.84 24.39
C GLU A 653 -11.97 2.59 23.73
N LEU A 654 -12.21 3.74 23.08
CA LEU A 654 -11.18 4.58 22.45
C LEU A 654 -10.46 5.55 23.41
N LYS A 655 -10.89 5.64 24.68
CA LYS A 655 -10.32 6.56 25.69
C LYS A 655 -8.81 6.38 25.87
N ARG A 656 -8.28 5.16 25.69
CA ARG A 656 -6.85 4.83 25.81
C ARG A 656 -6.04 5.17 24.55
N SER A 657 -6.67 5.28 23.37
CA SER A 657 -5.99 5.45 22.09
C SER A 657 -6.06 6.85 21.51
N CYS A 658 -6.98 7.71 21.96
CA CYS A 658 -7.14 9.06 21.41
C CYS A 658 -7.55 10.12 22.46
N PRO A 659 -6.81 11.24 22.59
CA PRO A 659 -7.18 12.33 23.49
C PRO A 659 -8.53 12.99 23.15
N LEU A 660 -8.93 13.00 21.88
CA LEU A 660 -10.21 13.57 21.43
C LEU A 660 -11.41 12.78 21.99
N ALA A 661 -11.30 11.46 22.16
CA ALA A 661 -12.34 10.64 22.80
C ALA A 661 -12.67 11.14 24.22
N THR A 662 -11.63 11.51 24.99
CA THR A 662 -11.81 12.06 26.34
C THR A 662 -12.46 13.44 26.35
N LYS A 663 -12.20 14.28 25.33
CA LYS A 663 -12.86 15.59 25.18
C LYS A 663 -14.33 15.42 24.80
N MET A 664 -14.62 14.59 23.79
CA MET A 664 -15.98 14.34 23.30
C MET A 664 -16.86 13.66 24.37
N LEU A 665 -16.30 12.76 25.17
CA LEU A 665 -16.99 12.18 26.34
C LEU A 665 -17.38 13.23 27.38
N LYS A 666 -16.55 14.25 27.64
CA LYS A 666 -16.91 15.32 28.58
C LYS A 666 -18.10 16.13 28.07
N VAL A 667 -18.06 16.60 26.83
CA VAL A 667 -19.16 17.39 26.23
C VAL A 667 -20.49 16.61 26.26
N LEU A 668 -20.47 15.33 25.84
CA LEU A 668 -21.66 14.47 25.82
C LEU A 668 -22.21 14.10 27.21
N VAL A 669 -21.42 14.24 28.27
CA VAL A 669 -21.81 13.98 29.67
C VAL A 669 -22.24 15.27 30.37
N GLU A 670 -21.51 16.37 30.18
CA GLU A 670 -21.77 17.67 30.80
C GLU A 670 -23.12 18.28 30.34
N GLU A 671 -23.49 18.15 29.06
CA GLU A 671 -24.78 18.68 28.56
C GLU A 671 -25.97 17.74 28.84
N ASN A 672 -25.72 16.45 29.02
CA ASN A 672 -26.74 15.50 29.46
C ASN A 672 -27.07 15.61 30.95
N GLU A 673 -26.36 16.40 31.76
CA GLU A 673 -26.68 16.59 33.19
C GLU A 673 -28.10 17.16 33.45
N SER A 674 -28.77 17.67 32.42
CA SER A 674 -30.19 18.05 32.46
C SER A 674 -31.16 16.85 32.55
N LYS A 675 -30.70 15.62 32.30
CA LYS A 675 -31.43 14.36 32.49
C LYS A 675 -30.61 13.43 33.37
N ALA A 676 -31.18 13.06 34.52
CA ALA A 676 -30.51 12.20 35.49
C ALA A 676 -30.16 10.80 34.92
N GLU A 677 -29.22 10.13 35.59
CA GLU A 677 -28.88 8.70 35.47
C GLU A 677 -28.10 8.26 34.20
N ILE A 678 -26.77 8.43 34.23
CA ILE A 678 -25.81 7.74 33.32
C ILE A 678 -24.67 7.06 34.11
N TRP A 679 -25.01 6.40 35.21
CA TRP A 679 -24.13 5.42 35.85
C TRP A 679 -24.83 4.07 35.80
N ILE A 680 -24.37 3.17 34.93
CA ILE A 680 -24.96 1.83 34.80
C ILE A 680 -24.05 0.84 35.53
N HIS A 681 -24.37 0.60 36.80
CA HIS A 681 -23.78 -0.50 37.56
C HIS A 681 -24.46 -1.80 37.12
N LYS A 682 -23.77 -2.58 36.30
CA LYS A 682 -24.28 -3.88 35.87
C LYS A 682 -23.69 -4.97 36.76
N GLU A 683 -24.53 -5.78 37.38
CA GLU A 683 -24.11 -7.04 37.98
C GLU A 683 -23.47 -7.89 36.87
N LEU A 684 -22.15 -8.11 36.97
CA LEU A 684 -21.45 -9.00 36.05
C LEU A 684 -21.68 -10.43 36.49
N ILE A 685 -21.38 -10.71 37.76
CA ILE A 685 -21.27 -12.05 38.33
C ILE A 685 -21.70 -12.02 39.80
N LYS A 686 -22.33 -13.12 40.22
CA LYS A 686 -22.61 -13.47 41.61
C LYS A 686 -22.21 -14.92 41.85
N GLU A 687 -21.22 -15.14 42.70
CA GLU A 687 -20.75 -16.45 43.13
C GLU A 687 -21.15 -16.69 44.59
N ASP A 688 -21.56 -17.93 44.89
CA ASP A 688 -21.91 -18.37 46.24
C ASP A 688 -20.76 -19.19 46.83
N CYS A 689 -20.10 -18.65 47.87
CA CYS A 689 -19.06 -19.32 48.64
C CYS A 689 -19.51 -19.58 50.10
N SER A 690 -20.83 -19.66 50.35
CA SER A 690 -21.40 -19.89 51.70
C SER A 690 -20.88 -21.14 52.40
N GLU A 691 -20.42 -22.16 51.65
CA GLU A 691 -19.74 -23.36 52.20
C GLU A 691 -18.45 -23.01 52.98
N ASN A 692 -17.76 -21.91 52.63
CA ASN A 692 -16.55 -21.41 53.30
C ASN A 692 -16.86 -20.37 54.41
N GLY A 693 -18.14 -20.05 54.63
CA GLY A 693 -18.60 -19.06 55.62
C GLY A 693 -18.56 -17.61 55.12
N GLU A 694 -18.47 -16.63 56.04
CA GLU A 694 -18.49 -15.20 55.66
C GLU A 694 -17.24 -14.84 54.84
N VAL A 695 -17.41 -14.00 53.81
CA VAL A 695 -16.29 -13.32 53.13
C VAL A 695 -15.86 -12.15 54.00
N LEU A 696 -14.62 -12.16 54.47
CA LEU A 696 -14.10 -11.16 55.42
C LEU A 696 -13.18 -10.14 54.76
N SER A 697 -12.47 -10.53 53.70
CA SER A 697 -11.61 -9.65 52.93
C SER A 697 -11.63 -9.98 51.44
N VAL A 698 -11.54 -8.95 50.61
CA VAL A 698 -11.38 -9.03 49.16
C VAL A 698 -10.32 -8.02 48.75
N ILE A 699 -9.49 -8.34 47.76
CA ILE A 699 -8.58 -7.39 47.12
C ILE A 699 -8.38 -7.75 45.64
N CYS A 700 -8.17 -6.74 44.79
CA CYS A 700 -7.88 -6.92 43.37
C CYS A 700 -6.42 -6.54 43.05
N PHE A 701 -5.75 -7.33 42.23
CA PHE A 701 -4.40 -7.02 41.74
C PHE A 701 -4.12 -7.64 40.37
N LYS A 702 -3.61 -6.83 39.42
CA LYS A 702 -3.17 -7.28 38.09
C LYS A 702 -4.19 -8.19 37.36
N GLY A 703 -5.48 -7.84 37.45
CA GLY A 703 -6.59 -8.61 36.84
C GLY A 703 -6.98 -9.91 37.57
N LYS A 704 -6.48 -10.11 38.80
CA LYS A 704 -6.85 -11.20 39.69
C LYS A 704 -7.59 -10.68 40.92
N PHE A 705 -8.60 -11.42 41.36
CA PHE A 705 -9.35 -11.13 42.58
C PHE A 705 -9.03 -12.20 43.63
N PHE A 706 -8.78 -11.77 44.86
CA PHE A 706 -8.46 -12.63 45.99
C PHE A 706 -9.52 -12.43 47.06
N SER A 707 -10.11 -13.52 47.58
CA SER A 707 -11.06 -13.48 48.70
C SER A 707 -10.57 -14.33 49.87
N GLY A 708 -10.76 -13.83 51.09
CA GLY A 708 -10.45 -14.49 52.36
C GLY A 708 -11.72 -14.79 53.16
N HIS A 709 -11.85 -16.04 53.59
CA HIS A 709 -13.07 -16.61 54.17
C HIS A 709 -12.92 -16.96 55.65
N THR A 710 -14.04 -17.29 56.30
CA THR A 710 -14.13 -17.51 57.75
C THR A 710 -13.57 -18.89 58.19
N ASP A 711 -13.62 -19.88 57.32
CA ASP A 711 -13.04 -21.22 57.48
C ASP A 711 -11.50 -21.28 57.35
N GLY A 712 -10.85 -20.17 56.98
CA GLY A 712 -9.41 -20.11 56.70
C GLY A 712 -9.06 -20.27 55.21
N THR A 713 -10.05 -20.44 54.34
CA THR A 713 -9.85 -20.58 52.89
C THR A 713 -9.56 -19.22 52.24
N MET A 714 -8.70 -19.26 51.22
CA MET A 714 -8.47 -18.18 50.28
C MET A 714 -8.81 -18.68 48.86
N LYS A 715 -9.58 -17.89 48.10
CA LYS A 715 -9.88 -18.18 46.68
C LYS A 715 -9.28 -17.13 45.76
N VAL A 716 -8.76 -17.59 44.62
CA VAL A 716 -8.13 -16.76 43.59
C VAL A 716 -8.90 -16.88 42.29
N TRP A 717 -9.33 -15.75 41.73
CA TRP A 717 -10.18 -15.67 40.56
C TRP A 717 -9.54 -14.82 39.46
N THR A 718 -9.83 -15.14 38.20
CA THR A 718 -9.56 -14.26 37.05
C THR A 718 -10.84 -13.99 36.27
N LEU A 719 -11.02 -12.74 35.85
CA LEU A 719 -12.07 -12.37 34.90
C LEU A 719 -11.59 -12.65 33.47
N LYS A 720 -12.32 -13.48 32.73
CA LYS A 720 -12.17 -13.70 31.28
C LYS A 720 -13.54 -13.65 30.63
N ASP A 721 -13.72 -12.84 29.60
CA ASP A 721 -14.98 -12.77 28.84
C ASP A 721 -16.26 -12.60 29.69
N ASN A 722 -16.17 -11.81 30.76
CA ASN A 722 -17.21 -11.64 31.81
C ASN A 722 -17.56 -12.90 32.62
N LEU A 723 -16.65 -13.86 32.73
CA LEU A 723 -16.74 -15.03 33.60
C LEU A 723 -15.60 -15.00 34.65
N PHE A 724 -15.94 -15.28 35.91
CA PHE A 724 -14.94 -15.51 36.96
C PHE A 724 -14.49 -16.97 36.88
N CYS A 725 -13.30 -17.21 36.37
CA CYS A 725 -12.67 -18.52 36.49
C CYS A 725 -11.97 -18.60 37.86
N LEU A 726 -12.43 -19.50 38.72
CA LEU A 726 -11.67 -19.91 39.91
C LEU A 726 -10.35 -20.53 39.45
N MET A 727 -9.23 -19.87 39.75
CA MET A 727 -7.89 -20.39 39.45
C MET A 727 -7.46 -21.40 40.50
N GLN A 728 -7.75 -21.11 41.76
CA GLN A 728 -7.15 -21.80 42.90
C GLN A 728 -7.97 -21.57 44.17
N GLU A 729 -8.13 -22.62 44.96
CA GLU A 729 -8.67 -22.60 46.31
C GLU A 729 -7.59 -23.14 47.27
N ILE A 730 -7.37 -22.44 48.38
CA ILE A 730 -6.22 -22.66 49.28
C ILE A 730 -6.69 -22.57 50.72
N GLN A 731 -6.64 -23.68 51.46
CA GLN A 731 -6.93 -23.71 52.89
C GLN A 731 -5.65 -23.97 53.69
N GLU A 732 -4.76 -22.98 53.70
CA GLU A 732 -3.50 -23.02 54.47
C GLU A 732 -3.63 -22.39 55.87
N HIS A 733 -4.54 -21.44 56.05
CA HIS A 733 -4.84 -20.88 57.36
C HIS A 733 -5.79 -21.79 58.13
N THR A 734 -5.60 -21.90 59.44
CA THR A 734 -6.41 -22.79 60.30
C THR A 734 -7.65 -22.10 60.89
N LYS A 735 -7.81 -20.80 60.63
CA LYS A 735 -8.94 -19.95 61.04
C LYS A 735 -9.12 -18.80 60.03
N ALA A 736 -10.28 -18.15 60.11
CA ALA A 736 -10.67 -16.94 59.40
C ALA A 736 -9.53 -16.02 58.94
N VAL A 737 -9.48 -15.77 57.62
CA VAL A 737 -8.58 -14.81 56.97
C VAL A 737 -9.23 -13.44 57.00
N THR A 738 -8.87 -12.61 57.98
CA THR A 738 -9.55 -11.33 58.22
C THR A 738 -9.17 -10.27 57.19
N ASN A 739 -7.93 -10.31 56.68
CA ASN A 739 -7.38 -9.28 55.81
C ASN A 739 -6.48 -9.85 54.73
N LEU A 740 -6.53 -9.20 53.57
CA LEU A 740 -5.64 -9.37 52.43
C LEU A 740 -5.05 -8.00 52.06
N VAL A 741 -3.74 -7.92 51.88
CA VAL A 741 -3.00 -6.67 51.62
C VAL A 741 -1.89 -6.92 50.59
N ILE A 742 -1.70 -6.00 49.65
CA ILE A 742 -0.58 -6.06 48.69
C ILE A 742 0.56 -5.17 49.20
N SER A 743 1.81 -5.63 49.06
CA SER A 743 2.99 -4.84 49.40
C SER A 743 3.24 -3.73 48.38
N GLU A 744 3.54 -2.53 48.87
CA GLU A 744 3.83 -1.32 48.07
C GLU A 744 5.07 -1.46 47.16
N SER A 745 5.97 -2.43 47.38
CA SER A 745 7.27 -2.51 46.69
C SER A 745 7.63 -3.84 46.02
N ASP A 746 6.98 -4.96 46.34
CA ASP A 746 7.49 -6.31 45.98
C ASP A 746 6.41 -7.24 45.39
N ASP A 747 5.28 -6.71 44.92
CA ASP A 747 4.20 -7.47 44.25
C ASP A 747 3.63 -8.67 45.05
N ARG A 748 3.91 -8.78 46.35
CA ARG A 748 3.45 -9.89 47.21
C ARG A 748 2.11 -9.58 47.86
N LEU A 749 1.29 -10.62 47.97
CA LEU A 749 0.07 -10.61 48.77
C LEU A 749 0.39 -11.08 50.19
N TYR A 750 -0.16 -10.42 51.19
CA TYR A 750 -0.09 -10.78 52.60
C TYR A 750 -1.50 -11.12 53.10
N SER A 751 -1.65 -12.25 53.79
CA SER A 751 -2.90 -12.63 54.46
C SER A 751 -2.72 -12.62 55.98
N GLY A 752 -3.66 -12.02 56.69
CA GLY A 752 -3.72 -12.02 58.16
C GLY A 752 -4.87 -12.87 58.67
N SER A 753 -4.63 -13.70 59.68
CA SER A 753 -5.62 -14.63 60.23
C SER A 753 -5.76 -14.60 61.75
N LEU A 754 -6.94 -15.03 62.22
CA LEU A 754 -7.20 -15.34 63.63
C LEU A 754 -6.41 -16.56 64.15
N ASP A 755 -5.71 -17.29 63.28
CA ASP A 755 -4.77 -18.35 63.64
C ASP A 755 -3.42 -17.84 64.20
N ARG A 756 -3.25 -16.50 64.25
CA ARG A 756 -2.08 -15.76 64.74
C ARG A 756 -0.90 -15.73 63.78
N THR A 757 -1.09 -16.17 62.53
CA THR A 757 -0.07 -16.09 61.48
C THR A 757 -0.41 -15.01 60.45
N ALA A 758 0.64 -14.35 59.95
CA ALA A 758 0.60 -13.60 58.70
C ALA A 758 1.37 -14.39 57.65
N ARG A 759 0.74 -14.74 56.52
CA ARG A 759 1.40 -15.47 55.42
C ARG A 759 1.70 -14.53 54.26
N VAL A 760 2.83 -14.77 53.60
CA VAL A 760 3.31 -14.01 52.44
C VAL A 760 3.24 -14.89 51.20
N TRP A 761 2.59 -14.41 50.15
CA TRP A 761 2.28 -15.14 48.93
C TRP A 761 2.97 -14.50 47.73
N SER A 762 3.62 -15.32 46.91
CA SER A 762 4.11 -14.91 45.59
C SER A 762 2.99 -15.05 44.56
N ILE A 763 2.72 -13.98 43.81
CA ILE A 763 1.64 -13.92 42.83
C ILE A 763 2.16 -14.35 41.45
N GLY A 764 2.08 -15.64 41.15
CA GLY A 764 2.45 -16.19 39.85
C GLY A 764 1.40 -15.97 38.76
N LYS A 765 1.78 -16.22 37.49
CA LYS A 765 0.86 -16.15 36.34
C LYS A 765 -0.31 -17.12 36.48
N ALA A 766 -0.05 -18.39 36.82
CA ALA A 766 -1.07 -19.44 36.91
C ALA A 766 -1.64 -19.66 38.32
N ALA A 767 -0.85 -19.50 39.37
CA ALA A 767 -1.22 -19.81 40.76
C ALA A 767 -0.44 -18.92 41.74
N ILE A 768 -0.87 -18.86 42.99
CA ILE A 768 -0.13 -18.28 44.11
C ILE A 768 0.39 -19.38 45.05
N HIS A 769 1.51 -19.12 45.70
CA HIS A 769 2.14 -20.06 46.64
C HIS A 769 2.68 -19.30 47.86
N CYS A 770 2.57 -19.90 49.04
CA CYS A 770 3.13 -19.32 50.26
C CYS A 770 4.66 -19.39 50.21
N VAL A 771 5.31 -18.25 50.50
CA VAL A 771 6.78 -18.10 50.51
C VAL A 771 7.30 -18.00 51.95
N GLN A 772 6.56 -17.31 52.83
CA GLN A 772 6.94 -17.06 54.21
C GLN A 772 5.73 -17.07 55.13
N VAL A 773 5.91 -17.54 56.36
CA VAL A 773 4.92 -17.54 57.43
C VAL A 773 5.51 -16.82 58.64
N HIS A 774 4.84 -15.77 59.11
CA HIS A 774 5.23 -15.03 60.30
C HIS A 774 4.29 -15.36 61.46
N ASP A 775 4.84 -15.82 62.59
CA ASP A 775 4.10 -15.93 63.84
C ASP A 775 4.01 -14.53 64.49
N MET A 776 2.78 -14.04 64.63
CA MET A 776 2.45 -12.73 65.20
C MET A 776 2.09 -12.81 66.68
N LYS A 777 2.01 -14.03 67.25
CA LYS A 777 1.68 -14.39 68.64
C LYS A 777 0.26 -14.04 69.12
N ASP A 778 -0.38 -13.05 68.51
CA ASP A 778 -1.76 -12.63 68.75
C ASP A 778 -2.63 -12.77 67.49
N GLN A 779 -3.95 -12.79 67.68
CA GLN A 779 -4.90 -12.83 66.57
C GLN A 779 -4.86 -11.53 65.77
N ILE A 780 -4.88 -11.64 64.45
CA ILE A 780 -4.90 -10.50 63.54
C ILE A 780 -6.35 -10.17 63.23
N HIS A 781 -6.81 -8.96 63.60
CA HIS A 781 -8.16 -8.47 63.25
C HIS A 781 -8.17 -7.44 62.12
N ASN A 782 -7.04 -6.76 61.91
CA ASN A 782 -6.77 -5.91 60.76
C ASN A 782 -5.26 -5.92 60.52
N LEU A 783 -4.82 -5.90 59.26
CA LEU A 783 -3.40 -5.94 58.87
C LEU A 783 -3.13 -4.84 57.85
N VAL A 784 -1.98 -4.18 57.99
CA VAL A 784 -1.43 -3.22 57.04
C VAL A 784 0.08 -3.46 56.97
N VAL A 785 0.65 -3.52 55.77
CA VAL A 785 2.06 -3.90 55.56
C VAL A 785 2.78 -2.77 54.85
N THR A 786 3.94 -2.39 55.38
CA THR A 786 4.89 -1.46 54.74
C THR A 786 6.17 -2.22 54.37
N ASN A 787 7.09 -1.58 53.64
CA ASN A 787 8.31 -2.22 53.13
C ASN A 787 9.23 -2.82 54.21
N SER A 788 9.06 -2.48 55.49
CA SER A 788 9.89 -2.97 56.61
C SER A 788 9.13 -3.38 57.87
N LEU A 789 7.82 -3.06 57.97
CA LEU A 789 6.99 -3.28 59.16
C LEU A 789 5.62 -3.84 58.79
N SER A 790 5.12 -4.80 59.56
CA SER A 790 3.72 -5.22 59.57
C SER A 790 3.00 -4.61 60.77
N CYS A 791 1.92 -3.88 60.52
CA CYS A 791 1.08 -3.24 61.53
C CYS A 791 -0.24 -4.00 61.62
N PHE A 792 -0.63 -4.46 62.81
CA PHE A 792 -1.86 -5.23 62.99
C PHE A 792 -2.61 -4.88 64.28
N ILE A 793 -3.93 -5.08 64.25
CA ILE A 793 -4.79 -4.95 65.44
C ILE A 793 -4.82 -6.31 66.15
N PRO A 794 -4.31 -6.41 67.40
CA PRO A 794 -4.37 -7.61 68.22
C PRO A 794 -5.75 -7.77 68.88
N GLN A 795 -5.97 -8.89 69.57
CA GLN A 795 -7.12 -9.10 70.44
C GLN A 795 -7.01 -8.23 71.73
N GLY A 796 -7.26 -6.93 71.63
CA GLY A 796 -7.14 -6.00 72.76
C GLY A 796 -7.17 -4.53 72.38
N THR A 797 -6.42 -3.70 73.12
CA THR A 797 -6.19 -2.28 72.81
C THR A 797 -4.91 -2.06 72.01
N GLY A 798 -4.87 -0.97 71.26
CA GLY A 798 -3.72 -0.52 70.48
C GLY A 798 -3.52 -1.25 69.15
N VAL A 799 -2.33 -1.03 68.59
CA VAL A 799 -1.85 -1.58 67.33
C VAL A 799 -0.46 -2.15 67.57
N LYS A 800 -0.23 -3.40 67.19
CA LYS A 800 1.11 -3.99 67.20
C LYS A 800 1.82 -3.69 65.89
N VAL A 801 3.04 -3.17 65.99
CA VAL A 801 3.94 -2.94 64.88
C VAL A 801 5.10 -3.92 65.02
N GLN A 802 5.23 -4.84 64.07
CA GLN A 802 6.23 -5.89 64.05
C GLN A 802 7.19 -5.67 62.87
N SER A 803 8.48 -5.62 63.15
CA SER A 803 9.51 -5.65 62.11
C SER A 803 9.58 -7.05 61.50
N LEU A 804 9.97 -7.12 60.22
CA LEU A 804 10.33 -8.38 59.54
C LEU A 804 11.41 -9.17 60.31
N ASN A 805 12.22 -8.50 61.15
CA ASN A 805 13.22 -9.11 62.03
C ASN A 805 12.63 -9.73 63.32
N GLY A 806 11.31 -9.68 63.54
CA GLY A 806 10.63 -10.29 64.69
C GLY A 806 10.46 -9.41 65.93
N GLU A 807 11.02 -8.20 65.95
CA GLU A 807 10.77 -7.22 67.02
C GLU A 807 9.33 -6.67 66.95
N SER A 808 8.60 -6.71 68.07
CA SER A 808 7.22 -6.19 68.15
C SER A 808 7.09 -5.04 69.16
N LYS A 809 6.47 -3.93 68.76
CA LYS A 809 6.13 -2.77 69.62
C LYS A 809 4.61 -2.57 69.64
N LEU A 810 4.04 -2.25 70.80
CA LEU A 810 2.63 -1.90 70.93
C LEU A 810 2.47 -0.38 70.97
N LEU A 811 1.71 0.17 70.02
CA LEU A 811 1.36 1.59 69.93
C LEU A 811 -0.12 1.80 70.31
N ASN A 812 -0.48 3.02 70.74
CA ASN A 812 -1.85 3.43 71.05
C ASN A 812 -2.63 2.51 72.03
N SER A 813 -1.95 1.99 73.06
CA SER A 813 -2.52 1.04 74.04
C SER A 813 -3.72 1.53 74.86
N SER A 814 -4.08 2.82 74.75
CA SER A 814 -5.22 3.44 75.45
C SER A 814 -6.54 3.38 74.68
N LYS A 815 -6.55 2.89 73.44
CA LYS A 815 -7.75 2.85 72.56
C LYS A 815 -8.00 1.46 71.99
N TYR A 816 -9.27 1.13 71.78
CA TYR A 816 -9.69 -0.03 70.98
C TYR A 816 -9.79 0.37 69.51
N VAL A 817 -8.83 -0.05 68.69
CA VAL A 817 -8.80 0.22 67.26
C VAL A 817 -9.66 -0.80 66.51
N LYS A 818 -10.26 -0.40 65.38
CA LYS A 818 -11.13 -1.25 64.54
C LYS A 818 -10.70 -1.33 63.08
N CYS A 819 -10.15 -0.26 62.52
CA CYS A 819 -9.64 -0.24 61.15
C CYS A 819 -8.35 0.59 61.07
N LEU A 820 -7.49 0.26 60.11
CA LEU A 820 -6.22 0.93 59.83
C LEU A 820 -6.14 1.35 58.36
N ALA A 821 -5.42 2.43 58.07
CA ALA A 821 -4.92 2.74 56.73
C ALA A 821 -3.51 3.34 56.82
N HIS A 822 -2.64 3.07 55.83
CA HIS A 822 -1.28 3.59 55.75
C HIS A 822 -1.11 4.52 54.56
N VAL A 823 -0.46 5.66 54.77
CA VAL A 823 0.02 6.56 53.72
C VAL A 823 1.31 7.23 54.20
N HIS A 824 2.35 7.24 53.35
CA HIS A 824 3.62 7.96 53.56
C HIS A 824 4.29 7.77 54.94
N GLY A 825 4.33 6.53 55.46
CA GLY A 825 4.96 6.22 56.76
C GLY A 825 4.13 6.61 57.99
N LYS A 826 2.87 7.02 57.78
CA LYS A 826 1.89 7.30 58.83
C LYS A 826 0.78 6.26 58.81
N LEU A 827 0.28 5.90 59.99
CA LEU A 827 -0.79 4.92 60.18
C LEU A 827 -1.99 5.59 60.83
N TYR A 828 -3.13 5.59 60.14
CA TYR A 828 -4.37 6.20 60.59
C TYR A 828 -5.28 5.12 61.17
N CYS A 829 -5.85 5.40 62.34
CA CYS A 829 -6.56 4.44 63.19
C CYS A 829 -7.98 4.91 63.45
N GLY A 830 -8.97 4.13 63.03
CA GLY A 830 -10.38 4.31 63.41
C GLY A 830 -10.69 3.52 64.69
N CYS A 831 -11.21 4.19 65.72
CA CYS A 831 -11.42 3.61 67.04
C CYS A 831 -12.89 3.31 67.37
N HIS A 832 -13.10 2.49 68.41
CA HIS A 832 -14.42 2.07 68.89
C HIS A 832 -15.26 3.21 69.52
N ASP A 833 -14.61 4.27 70.00
CA ASP A 833 -15.22 5.45 70.64
C ASP A 833 -15.46 6.63 69.67
N SER A 834 -15.53 6.31 68.36
CA SER A 834 -15.61 7.28 67.26
C SER A 834 -14.40 8.22 67.12
N SER A 835 -13.25 7.93 67.74
CA SER A 835 -12.03 8.72 67.52
C SER A 835 -11.27 8.30 66.26
N VAL A 836 -10.73 9.28 65.54
CA VAL A 836 -9.76 9.10 64.44
C VAL A 836 -8.41 9.61 64.93
N GLN A 837 -7.38 8.77 64.81
CA GLN A 837 -6.03 9.08 65.27
C GLN A 837 -4.99 8.79 64.19
N GLU A 838 -3.91 9.56 64.20
CA GLU A 838 -2.73 9.38 63.36
C GLU A 838 -1.59 8.87 64.23
N ILE A 839 -0.82 7.90 63.75
CA ILE A 839 0.37 7.36 64.40
C ILE A 839 1.54 7.46 63.42
N HIS A 840 2.57 8.20 63.77
CA HIS A 840 3.81 8.23 62.99
C HIS A 840 4.62 6.96 63.29
N LEU A 841 4.86 6.11 62.28
CA LEU A 841 5.50 4.79 62.50
C LEU A 841 6.97 4.89 62.94
N ALA A 842 7.69 5.93 62.49
CA ALA A 842 9.10 6.14 62.85
C ALA A 842 9.32 6.59 64.31
N THR A 843 8.41 7.42 64.84
CA THR A 843 8.54 8.04 66.18
C THR A 843 7.63 7.39 67.23
N GLY A 844 6.59 6.67 66.81
CA GLY A 844 5.53 6.16 67.68
C GLY A 844 4.58 7.24 68.24
N THR A 845 4.69 8.48 67.80
CA THR A 845 3.86 9.60 68.30
C THR A 845 2.43 9.50 67.77
N VAL A 846 1.45 9.65 68.66
CA VAL A 846 0.01 9.54 68.35
C VAL A 846 -0.64 10.93 68.41
N ASN A 847 -1.18 11.38 67.29
CA ASN A 847 -1.99 12.58 67.15
C ASN A 847 -3.48 12.21 67.08
N THR A 848 -4.38 13.10 67.53
CA THR A 848 -5.84 12.87 67.46
C THR A 848 -6.46 13.86 66.48
N ILE A 849 -7.05 13.34 65.39
CA ILE A 849 -7.73 14.12 64.34
C ILE A 849 -9.17 14.39 64.76
N GLN A 850 -9.89 13.34 65.20
CA GLN A 850 -11.22 13.47 65.80
C GLN A 850 -11.18 12.91 67.23
N SER A 851 -11.52 13.75 68.21
CA SER A 851 -11.73 13.31 69.60
C SER A 851 -12.98 12.43 69.71
N GLY A 852 -12.85 11.30 70.43
CA GLY A 852 -13.95 10.39 70.69
C GLY A 852 -14.94 10.93 71.72
N TYR A 853 -16.21 10.56 71.59
CA TYR A 853 -17.28 11.06 72.47
C TYR A 853 -17.37 10.22 73.76
N LYS A 854 -17.18 10.84 74.92
CA LYS A 854 -17.49 10.21 76.23
C LYS A 854 -19.00 10.33 76.51
N ARG A 855 -19.75 9.23 76.63
CA ARG A 855 -21.19 9.28 76.97
C ARG A 855 -21.70 8.17 77.90
N LEU A 856 -22.72 8.54 78.70
CA LEU A 856 -23.33 7.77 79.78
C LEU A 856 -24.30 6.64 79.34
N LEU A 857 -24.48 6.38 78.04
CA LEU A 857 -25.66 5.67 77.50
C LEU A 857 -25.35 4.39 76.67
N GLY A 858 -24.21 3.75 76.94
CA GLY A 858 -23.98 2.32 76.69
C GLY A 858 -23.81 1.84 75.23
N LYS A 859 -24.25 2.58 74.21
CA LYS A 859 -23.97 2.25 72.79
C LYS A 859 -22.71 2.97 72.30
N ALA A 860 -21.69 2.20 71.96
CA ALA A 860 -20.47 2.68 71.32
C ALA A 860 -20.63 2.68 69.78
N ASN A 861 -20.13 3.73 69.13
CA ASN A 861 -20.22 3.94 67.70
C ASN A 861 -18.82 3.80 67.06
N PRO A 862 -18.38 2.58 66.73
CA PRO A 862 -17.09 2.36 66.08
C PRO A 862 -17.01 3.02 64.70
N ILE A 863 -15.80 3.43 64.37
CA ILE A 863 -15.38 3.60 62.98
C ILE A 863 -15.09 2.20 62.43
N HIS A 864 -15.71 1.85 61.30
CA HIS A 864 -15.65 0.52 60.71
C HIS A 864 -14.72 0.47 59.50
N ALA A 865 -14.72 1.52 58.68
CA ALA A 865 -13.83 1.65 57.53
C ALA A 865 -13.16 3.02 57.55
N LEU A 866 -11.89 3.05 57.15
CA LEU A 866 -11.11 4.28 57.03
C LEU A 866 -10.22 4.15 55.79
N GLN A 867 -10.28 5.14 54.91
CA GLN A 867 -9.58 5.14 53.63
C GLN A 867 -8.99 6.52 53.36
N ILE A 868 -7.88 6.55 52.65
CA ILE A 868 -7.17 7.78 52.30
C ILE A 868 -7.00 7.77 50.79
N HIS A 869 -7.51 8.81 50.12
CA HIS A 869 -7.45 8.94 48.67
C HIS A 869 -6.96 10.35 48.32
N GLY A 870 -5.70 10.46 47.90
CA GLY A 870 -5.05 11.75 47.68
C GLY A 870 -4.94 12.56 48.97
N GLU A 871 -5.32 13.84 48.92
CA GLU A 871 -5.28 14.77 50.07
C GLU A 871 -6.48 14.63 51.04
N LEU A 872 -7.31 13.59 50.92
CA LEU A 872 -8.52 13.42 51.73
C LEU A 872 -8.52 12.12 52.53
N ILE A 873 -8.88 12.23 53.81
CA ILE A 873 -9.14 11.13 54.74
C ILE A 873 -10.65 10.94 54.85
N TYR A 874 -11.11 9.72 54.63
CA TYR A 874 -12.51 9.32 54.76
C TYR A 874 -12.61 8.35 55.94
N ALA A 875 -13.51 8.61 56.90
CA ALA A 875 -13.84 7.63 57.94
C ALA A 875 -15.35 7.38 57.97
N ALA A 876 -15.73 6.11 57.93
CA ALA A 876 -17.09 5.63 57.91
C ALA A 876 -17.39 4.74 59.12
N GLY A 877 -18.58 4.87 59.70
CA GLY A 877 -19.01 4.07 60.83
C GLY A 877 -20.45 4.34 61.25
N SER A 878 -20.75 4.05 62.52
CA SER A 878 -22.12 4.17 63.04
C SER A 878 -22.54 5.63 63.23
N SER A 879 -23.58 6.04 62.51
CA SER A 879 -24.15 7.39 62.54
C SER A 879 -24.56 7.81 63.97
N LEU A 880 -23.77 8.71 64.58
CA LEU A 880 -24.06 9.33 65.88
C LEU A 880 -24.84 10.64 65.72
N ASP A 881 -24.43 11.43 64.72
CA ASP A 881 -24.86 12.82 64.50
C ASP A 881 -25.66 12.96 63.18
N GLY A 882 -26.25 11.87 62.68
CA GLY A 882 -26.88 11.80 61.34
C GLY A 882 -25.89 11.65 60.18
N SER A 883 -24.62 11.99 60.38
CA SER A 883 -23.51 11.69 59.45
C SER A 883 -22.88 10.33 59.76
N ALA A 884 -22.81 9.46 58.76
CA ALA A 884 -22.15 8.16 58.83
C ALA A 884 -20.71 8.19 58.30
N ILE A 885 -20.41 9.14 57.40
CA ILE A 885 -19.06 9.42 56.91
C ILE A 885 -18.69 10.86 57.22
N LYS A 886 -17.46 11.06 57.68
CA LYS A 886 -16.79 12.35 57.81
C LYS A 886 -15.55 12.35 56.92
N ILE A 887 -15.28 13.48 56.28
CA ILE A 887 -14.20 13.67 55.31
C ILE A 887 -13.31 14.81 55.81
N TRP A 888 -12.01 14.56 55.95
CA TRP A 888 -11.02 15.57 56.35
C TRP A 888 -9.99 15.80 55.26
N ASN A 889 -9.42 17.01 55.24
CA ASN A 889 -8.20 17.27 54.49
C ASN A 889 -6.98 16.74 55.28
N ASN A 890 -6.10 16.00 54.61
CA ASN A 890 -4.95 15.33 55.20
C ASN A 890 -3.83 16.31 55.62
N SER A 891 -3.72 17.45 54.95
CA SER A 891 -2.69 18.45 55.19
C SER A 891 -2.97 19.36 56.40
N ASN A 892 -4.24 19.60 56.75
CA ASN A 892 -4.60 20.52 57.85
C ASN A 892 -5.69 20.00 58.83
N TYR A 893 -6.21 18.79 58.62
CA TYR A 893 -7.27 18.17 59.41
C TYR A 893 -8.59 18.96 59.52
N SER A 894 -8.86 19.90 58.61
CA SER A 894 -10.18 20.53 58.51
C SER A 894 -11.20 19.54 57.95
N ILE A 895 -12.44 19.61 58.43
CA ILE A 895 -13.56 18.84 57.87
C ILE A 895 -13.94 19.47 56.53
N VAL A 896 -13.90 18.66 55.46
CA VAL A 896 -14.25 19.05 54.09
C VAL A 896 -15.71 18.72 53.77
N GLY A 897 -16.24 17.65 54.36
CA GLY A 897 -17.62 17.22 54.12
C GLY A 897 -18.08 16.12 55.07
N SER A 898 -19.37 15.82 55.02
CA SER A 898 -19.99 14.71 55.74
C SER A 898 -21.18 14.16 54.96
N LEU A 899 -21.29 12.83 54.86
CA LEU A 899 -22.38 12.15 54.15
C LEU A 899 -23.38 11.56 55.16
N GLN A 900 -24.66 11.76 54.88
CA GLN A 900 -25.77 11.24 55.69
C GLN A 900 -26.36 9.99 55.02
N THR A 901 -26.16 8.83 55.65
CA THR A 901 -26.77 7.56 55.21
C THR A 901 -27.82 7.10 56.23
N GLY A 902 -28.80 6.33 55.79
CA GLY A 902 -29.83 5.75 56.67
C GLY A 902 -29.36 4.50 57.42
N SER A 903 -28.17 3.98 57.11
CA SER A 903 -27.66 2.69 57.59
C SER A 903 -26.21 2.78 58.07
N ASP A 904 -25.88 1.90 59.01
CA ASP A 904 -24.55 1.69 59.57
C ASP A 904 -23.58 1.16 58.50
N VAL A 905 -22.55 1.93 58.18
CA VAL A 905 -21.55 1.61 57.14
C VAL A 905 -20.46 0.71 57.73
N ARG A 906 -20.11 -0.33 56.99
CA ARG A 906 -19.23 -1.42 57.41
C ARG A 906 -17.98 -1.53 56.56
N ALA A 907 -18.13 -1.40 55.23
CA ALA A 907 -17.04 -1.28 54.28
C ALA A 907 -17.18 0.05 53.51
N MET A 908 -16.07 0.59 53.03
CA MET A 908 -16.06 1.78 52.19
C MET A 908 -14.93 1.63 51.17
N GLU A 909 -15.19 2.05 49.94
CA GLU A 909 -14.19 2.09 48.87
C GLU A 909 -14.36 3.42 48.09
N VAL A 910 -13.28 4.13 47.81
CA VAL A 910 -13.29 5.48 47.22
C VAL A 910 -12.51 5.46 45.91
N SER A 911 -13.21 5.72 44.81
CA SER A 911 -12.62 5.85 43.46
C SER A 911 -12.26 7.30 43.16
N SER A 912 -11.71 7.56 41.97
CA SER A 912 -11.44 8.90 41.45
C SER A 912 -12.64 9.85 41.55
N GLU A 913 -13.85 9.38 41.20
CA GLU A 913 -15.09 10.17 41.05
C GLU A 913 -16.25 9.74 41.98
N LEU A 914 -16.24 8.51 42.50
CA LEU A 914 -17.35 7.94 43.28
C LEU A 914 -16.90 7.42 44.66
N ILE A 915 -17.86 7.30 45.58
CA ILE A 915 -17.70 6.75 46.92
C ILE A 915 -18.71 5.61 47.10
N TYR A 916 -18.21 4.40 47.39
CA TYR A 916 -19.00 3.19 47.62
C TYR A 916 -19.10 2.91 49.11
N LEU A 917 -20.31 2.69 49.62
CA LEU A 917 -20.60 2.54 51.04
C LEU A 917 -21.36 1.24 51.31
N GLY A 918 -20.64 0.23 51.80
CA GLY A 918 -21.20 -1.07 52.15
C GLY A 918 -21.95 -1.00 53.48
N CYS A 919 -23.27 -1.06 53.44
CA CYS A 919 -24.14 -0.95 54.60
C CYS A 919 -24.44 -2.32 55.24
N LYS A 920 -24.78 -2.30 56.53
CA LYS A 920 -25.20 -3.48 57.32
C LYS A 920 -26.47 -4.18 56.77
N GLY A 921 -27.28 -3.50 55.95
CA GLY A 921 -28.53 -4.03 55.38
C GLY A 921 -28.38 -4.77 54.04
N GLY A 922 -27.17 -5.15 53.63
CA GLY A 922 -26.94 -5.85 52.35
C GLY A 922 -27.02 -4.92 51.14
N THR A 923 -26.81 -3.62 51.37
CA THR A 923 -26.97 -2.54 50.40
C THR A 923 -25.63 -1.83 50.24
N VAL A 924 -25.25 -1.46 49.01
CA VAL A 924 -24.13 -0.55 48.74
C VAL A 924 -24.71 0.78 48.24
N GLU A 925 -24.57 1.84 49.03
CA GLU A 925 -24.93 3.18 48.57
C GLU A 925 -23.78 3.81 47.77
N ILE A 926 -24.09 4.41 46.63
CA ILE A 926 -23.10 5.00 45.71
C ILE A 926 -23.28 6.51 45.70
N TRP A 927 -22.19 7.25 45.94
CA TRP A 927 -22.22 8.71 46.13
C TRP A 927 -21.23 9.42 45.20
N ASP A 928 -21.65 10.56 44.64
CA ASP A 928 -20.80 11.47 43.88
C ASP A 928 -19.83 12.19 44.82
N LYS A 929 -18.53 12.07 44.55
CA LYS A 929 -17.45 12.61 45.39
C LYS A 929 -17.35 14.14 45.36
N LYS A 930 -17.81 14.80 44.29
CA LYS A 930 -17.79 16.26 44.12
C LYS A 930 -19.09 16.91 44.59
N LYS A 931 -20.22 16.31 44.20
CA LYS A 931 -21.58 16.82 44.49
C LYS A 931 -22.09 16.38 45.86
N HIS A 932 -21.45 15.41 46.52
CA HIS A 932 -21.82 14.83 47.81
C HIS A 932 -23.30 14.38 47.87
N LYS A 933 -23.80 13.82 46.77
CA LYS A 933 -25.17 13.30 46.64
C LYS A 933 -25.14 11.81 46.32
N ARG A 934 -26.12 11.06 46.83
CA ARG A 934 -26.32 9.67 46.46
C ARG A 934 -26.77 9.60 45.00
N VAL A 935 -26.06 8.79 44.22
CA VAL A 935 -26.25 8.59 42.78
C VAL A 935 -27.09 7.33 42.54
N ASP A 936 -26.75 6.23 43.23
CA ASP A 936 -27.31 4.91 42.98
C ASP A 936 -27.24 4.04 44.25
N THR A 937 -27.83 2.84 44.23
CA THR A 937 -27.92 1.92 45.38
C THR A 937 -28.02 0.46 44.90
N LEU A 938 -26.96 -0.32 45.14
CA LEU A 938 -26.92 -1.75 44.79
C LEU A 938 -27.47 -2.60 45.93
N GLN A 939 -28.29 -3.61 45.64
CA GLN A 939 -28.84 -4.53 46.64
C GLN A 939 -28.25 -5.94 46.47
N MET A 940 -27.45 -6.38 47.44
CA MET A 940 -26.74 -7.68 47.40
C MET A 940 -27.62 -8.83 47.89
N GLY A 941 -28.50 -8.55 48.86
CA GLY A 941 -29.42 -9.49 49.50
C GLY A 941 -30.28 -8.80 50.57
N THR A 942 -31.30 -9.48 51.11
CA THR A 942 -32.26 -8.88 52.06
C THR A 942 -31.90 -9.06 53.54
N ASN A 943 -30.92 -9.90 53.87
CA ASN A 943 -30.51 -10.21 55.25
C ASN A 943 -29.01 -10.50 55.39
N CYS A 944 -28.18 -9.98 54.49
CA CYS A 944 -26.72 -10.06 54.54
C CYS A 944 -26.11 -8.71 54.93
N ARG A 945 -24.83 -8.68 55.29
CA ARG A 945 -24.05 -7.47 55.54
C ARG A 945 -22.94 -7.38 54.51
N VAL A 946 -22.62 -6.18 54.04
CA VAL A 946 -21.41 -5.97 53.24
C VAL A 946 -20.23 -5.91 54.20
N ASN A 947 -19.33 -6.89 54.14
CA ASN A 947 -18.19 -7.02 55.04
C ASN A 947 -16.94 -6.35 54.47
N CYS A 948 -16.71 -6.49 53.16
CA CYS A 948 -15.55 -5.95 52.46
C CYS A 948 -15.90 -5.58 51.01
N MET A 949 -15.12 -4.66 50.43
CA MET A 949 -15.21 -4.24 49.03
C MET A 949 -13.79 -3.97 48.53
N ALA A 950 -13.57 -4.07 47.21
CA ALA A 950 -12.35 -3.62 46.56
C ALA A 950 -12.63 -3.21 45.11
N LEU A 951 -11.94 -2.18 44.64
CA LEU A 951 -11.89 -1.80 43.22
C LEU A 951 -10.72 -2.48 42.51
N ASP A 952 -10.86 -2.71 41.21
CA ASP A 952 -9.73 -3.04 40.35
C ASP A 952 -8.86 -1.81 40.04
N SER A 953 -7.66 -2.04 39.49
CA SER A 953 -6.69 -0.97 39.21
C SER A 953 -7.14 0.04 38.15
N ASN A 954 -8.18 -0.28 37.37
CA ASN A 954 -8.71 0.59 36.33
C ASN A 954 -9.95 1.39 36.80
N GLU A 955 -10.49 1.09 37.98
CA GLU A 955 -11.81 1.54 38.42
C GLU A 955 -12.93 1.18 37.42
N GLU A 956 -12.86 -0.03 36.86
CA GLU A 956 -13.85 -0.60 35.93
C GLU A 956 -14.72 -1.69 36.61
N VAL A 957 -14.21 -2.35 37.66
CA VAL A 957 -14.92 -3.39 38.42
C VAL A 957 -14.84 -3.18 39.93
N LEU A 958 -16.00 -3.20 40.59
CA LEU A 958 -16.14 -3.26 42.04
C LEU A 958 -16.48 -4.70 42.46
N VAL A 959 -15.71 -5.28 43.38
CA VAL A 959 -16.00 -6.60 43.97
C VAL A 959 -16.38 -6.44 45.43
N ILE A 960 -17.44 -7.14 45.82
CA ILE A 960 -18.12 -7.02 47.11
C ILE A 960 -18.18 -8.40 47.77
N GLY A 961 -17.75 -8.49 49.03
CA GLY A 961 -17.86 -9.71 49.85
C GLY A 961 -18.85 -9.52 51.01
N THR A 962 -19.74 -10.49 51.19
CA THR A 962 -20.85 -10.41 52.15
C THR A 962 -20.79 -11.43 53.29
N SER A 963 -21.54 -11.16 54.36
CA SER A 963 -21.63 -12.01 55.55
C SER A 963 -22.41 -13.32 55.35
N ASP A 964 -23.08 -13.52 54.21
CA ASP A 964 -23.71 -14.78 53.82
C ASP A 964 -22.82 -15.61 52.87
N GLY A 965 -21.56 -15.19 52.66
CA GLY A 965 -20.58 -15.93 51.86
C GLY A 965 -20.63 -15.65 50.36
N GLN A 966 -21.41 -14.68 49.90
CA GLN A 966 -21.47 -14.33 48.48
C GLN A 966 -20.33 -13.38 48.08
N ILE A 967 -19.87 -13.54 46.84
CA ILE A 967 -18.97 -12.61 46.17
C ILE A 967 -19.71 -12.08 44.94
N GLN A 968 -19.88 -10.76 44.86
CA GLN A 968 -20.57 -10.11 43.74
C GLN A 968 -19.61 -9.13 43.06
N ALA A 969 -19.54 -9.20 41.72
CA ALA A 969 -18.71 -8.32 40.91
C ALA A 969 -19.60 -7.43 40.03
N TRP A 970 -19.38 -6.12 40.12
CA TRP A 970 -20.19 -5.09 39.47
C TRP A 970 -19.33 -4.30 38.49
N GLY A 971 -19.76 -4.30 37.23
CA GLY A 971 -19.11 -3.59 36.14
C GLY A 971 -19.62 -2.16 36.09
N MET A 972 -18.69 -1.21 36.16
CA MET A 972 -18.97 0.21 36.30
C MET A 972 -18.89 0.85 34.91
N ASN A 973 -20.04 1.12 34.29
CA ASN A 973 -20.16 1.61 32.91
C ASN A 973 -20.60 3.08 32.83
#